data_AF-A0A6P8MBE3-F1
#
_entry.id   AF-A0A6P8MBE3-F1
#
_cell.length_a   1.000
_cell.length_b   1.000
_cell.length_c   1.000
_cell.angle_alpha   90.00
_cell.angle_beta   90.00
_cell.angle_gamma   90.00
#
_symmetry.space_group_name_H-M   'P 1'
#
loop_
_entity.id
_entity.type
_entity.pdbx_description
1 polymer ?
#
loop_
_entity_poly.entity_id
_entity_poly.type
_entity_poly.pdbx_seq_one_letter_code
_entity_poly.pdbx_strand_id
1 'polypeptide(L)'
;MILADSFVQSEKARDNEFSTNNGDKPLVVQFAAKNVYDFLNATELVAPYCNGVDLNCGCPQRWALKDGYGADLLKKPDLVKDLIYQNRSLAPSKNGKRPLLFDISNNVAMCQVVSPVQQTKKKACRNVKNVQIPEYKAVALSANDVQATQEVISEHEERMKKIFSKPFKIPIPGYQLSGRALGIRLSGPRRPLHDPEEANALVVYSPPELSEHEKLKIDQSKQLVHVVVDPLLCNILRPHQREGVKFMYECVTGKRIEGAYGCIMADEMGLGKTLQCITLLWTLLKQGPEAKPLIEKAIIVAPSSLVKNWYNEIFKWLKNRVQPLAIDGGNKTDIDTKLTGFMKTYGRRCINPILIISYETFRLHAQVLHQDEVGLVLCDEGHRLKNSENQTYQALINLKAKRRVLLSGTPIQNDLLEYFSLVHFVNQGLLGTAQEFRKKFEIPILRGQDAAATDTERKLAQERLAELVSIVNKCLIRRTSALLSKYLPLKYELVVCIRMGKLQTDLYNSFIQSDSVRKSMEENSANSKKGKSFSTLAAITLLKKLCCHPDLVYDKILEKSDGFENAAKLMPPNYSTKEIMPELSGKLMVLDCLLASIKTTTNDKIVLVSNYTQTLDLFEKLCHKRCYNYVRLDGTMTIKKRSKVVEKFNDPNSNDFIFMLSSKAGGCGLNLIGANRLVMFDPDWNPANDDQAMARVWRDGQKKLCFIYRFLCTGTIEEKIFQRQAHKKALSSTVVDQEEDVARHFTLNDLRDLFKLEENTISDTHAKFKCKRCVNGIEVKGPPEQSDCNSDLSDWRHIYNPRPLPDIPLRQCWSCGISFVFCHRSHEQVK
;
A
#
# COMPACT_ATOMS: atom_id res chain seq x y z
N MET A 1 -22.72 -16.02 33.57
CA MET A 1 -22.71 -15.79 35.03
C MET A 1 -21.30 -15.94 35.56
N ILE A 2 -20.93 -15.19 36.61
CA ILE A 2 -19.63 -15.28 37.29
C ILE A 2 -19.84 -15.84 38.70
N LEU A 3 -18.94 -16.74 39.11
CA LEU A 3 -18.99 -17.54 40.32
C LEU A 3 -17.75 -17.21 41.17
N ALA A 4 -17.83 -16.17 42.03
CA ALA A 4 -16.74 -15.74 42.91
C ALA A 4 -17.25 -14.94 44.12
N ASP A 5 -16.93 -15.37 45.34
CA ASP A 5 -17.35 -14.68 46.58
C ASP A 5 -16.59 -13.38 46.87
N SER A 6 -15.45 -13.16 46.22
CA SER A 6 -14.68 -11.91 46.26
C SER A 6 -15.47 -10.74 45.66
N PHE A 7 -16.18 -10.98 44.55
CA PHE A 7 -16.87 -9.95 43.78
C PHE A 7 -18.03 -9.32 44.57
N VAL A 8 -18.76 -10.12 45.35
CA VAL A 8 -19.91 -9.66 46.16
C VAL A 8 -19.47 -8.70 47.30
N GLN A 9 -18.23 -8.85 47.77
CA GLN A 9 -17.67 -8.13 48.92
C GLN A 9 -16.93 -6.84 48.55
N SER A 10 -16.64 -6.62 47.26
CA SER A 10 -16.00 -5.39 46.78
C SER A 10 -17.05 -4.34 46.42
N GLU A 11 -17.15 -3.26 47.21
CA GLU A 11 -18.07 -2.15 46.90
C GLU A 11 -17.75 -1.53 45.53
N LYS A 12 -16.46 -1.32 45.23
CA LYS A 12 -15.99 -0.79 43.93
C LYS A 12 -16.36 -1.66 42.72
N ALA A 13 -16.71 -2.93 42.91
CA ALA A 13 -17.11 -3.83 41.84
C ALA A 13 -18.60 -3.73 41.46
N ARG A 14 -19.41 -2.95 42.20
CA ARG A 14 -20.83 -2.74 41.92
C ARG A 14 -21.09 -1.60 40.94
N ASP A 15 -20.20 -0.61 40.90
CA ASP A 15 -20.41 0.65 40.17
C ASP A 15 -19.73 0.72 38.80
N ASN A 16 -18.93 -0.29 38.40
CA ASN A 16 -18.15 -0.28 37.16
C ASN A 16 -18.23 -1.62 36.42
N GLU A 17 -18.06 -1.57 35.09
CA GLU A 17 -18.16 -2.73 34.20
C GLU A 17 -17.14 -3.85 34.52
N PHE A 18 -17.53 -5.07 34.14
CA PHE A 18 -16.83 -6.35 34.41
C PHE A 18 -15.30 -6.29 34.33
N SER A 19 -14.65 -6.14 35.49
CA SER A 19 -13.19 -6.21 35.65
C SER A 19 -12.82 -7.31 36.64
N THR A 20 -12.35 -8.44 36.13
CA THR A 20 -11.88 -9.58 36.96
C THR A 20 -10.40 -9.44 37.29
N ASN A 21 -10.04 -9.48 38.56
CA ASN A 21 -8.64 -9.59 38.98
C ASN A 21 -8.09 -11.00 38.71
N ASN A 22 -6.79 -11.10 38.41
CA ASN A 22 -6.11 -12.34 37.98
C ASN A 22 -6.15 -13.50 39.01
N GLY A 23 -6.56 -13.27 40.26
CA GLY A 23 -6.66 -14.30 41.29
C GLY A 23 -7.90 -15.20 41.18
N ASP A 24 -9.04 -14.64 40.77
CA ASP A 24 -10.35 -15.19 41.18
C ASP A 24 -10.88 -16.34 40.29
N LYS A 25 -10.30 -16.54 39.10
CA LYS A 25 -10.59 -17.63 38.13
C LYS A 25 -12.08 -18.10 38.09
N PRO A 26 -13.06 -17.20 37.92
CA PRO A 26 -14.47 -17.59 38.00
C PRO A 26 -14.86 -18.55 36.86
N LEU A 27 -15.57 -19.63 37.21
CA LEU A 27 -16.10 -20.56 36.21
C LEU A 27 -17.34 -19.94 35.54
N VAL A 28 -17.17 -19.45 34.31
CA VAL A 28 -18.25 -18.83 33.53
C VAL A 28 -18.94 -19.87 32.65
N VAL A 29 -20.08 -20.37 33.10
CA VAL A 29 -20.99 -21.17 32.26
C VAL A 29 -21.87 -20.22 31.43
N GLN A 30 -22.06 -20.57 30.16
CA GLN A 30 -22.98 -19.93 29.22
C GLN A 30 -23.87 -21.00 28.59
N PHE A 31 -25.17 -20.75 28.52
CA PHE A 31 -26.16 -21.60 27.86
C PHE A 31 -27.11 -20.75 27.02
N ALA A 32 -27.64 -21.32 25.95
CA ALA A 32 -28.59 -20.66 25.05
C ALA A 32 -29.92 -21.42 25.05
N ALA A 33 -31.00 -20.71 25.34
CA ALA A 33 -32.37 -21.21 25.35
C ALA A 33 -33.14 -20.69 24.13
N LYS A 34 -34.14 -21.44 23.66
CA LYS A 34 -35.07 -20.95 22.64
C LYS A 34 -36.20 -20.15 23.29
N ASN A 35 -36.80 -20.73 24.32
CA ASN A 35 -37.99 -20.20 24.99
C ASN A 35 -37.66 -19.74 26.42
N VAL A 36 -38.51 -18.86 26.98
CA VAL A 36 -38.35 -18.36 28.36
C VAL A 36 -38.39 -19.50 29.38
N TYR A 37 -39.24 -20.51 29.17
CA TYR A 37 -39.38 -21.67 30.06
C TYR A 37 -38.16 -22.61 30.01
N ASP A 38 -37.52 -22.78 28.84
CA ASP A 38 -36.27 -23.56 28.74
C ASP A 38 -35.16 -22.87 29.54
N PHE A 39 -35.10 -21.53 29.49
CA PHE A 39 -34.16 -20.72 30.26
C PHE A 39 -34.43 -20.83 31.77
N LEU A 40 -35.70 -20.83 32.17
CA LEU A 40 -36.15 -20.97 33.55
C LEU A 40 -35.72 -22.32 34.14
N ASN A 41 -36.06 -23.44 33.48
CA ASN A 41 -35.66 -24.79 33.87
C ASN A 41 -34.13 -24.95 33.94
N ALA A 42 -33.40 -24.41 32.95
CA ALA A 42 -31.93 -24.43 32.95
C ALA A 42 -31.31 -23.59 34.07
N THR A 43 -31.97 -22.51 34.49
CA THR A 43 -31.52 -21.69 35.62
C THR A 43 -31.77 -22.41 36.96
N GLU A 44 -32.95 -22.99 37.16
CA GLU A 44 -33.28 -23.75 38.38
C GLU A 44 -32.34 -24.95 38.61
N LEU A 45 -31.99 -25.69 37.54
CA LEU A 45 -31.03 -26.80 37.61
C LEU A 45 -29.60 -26.38 38.04
N VAL A 46 -29.21 -25.12 37.76
CA VAL A 46 -27.87 -24.59 38.03
C VAL A 46 -27.82 -23.73 39.29
N ALA A 47 -28.95 -23.17 39.72
CA ALA A 47 -29.06 -22.27 40.88
C ALA A 47 -28.43 -22.82 42.18
N PRO A 48 -28.62 -24.11 42.59
CA PRO A 48 -28.00 -24.67 43.80
C PRO A 48 -26.47 -24.69 43.78
N TYR A 49 -25.87 -24.64 42.59
CA TYR A 49 -24.43 -24.74 42.37
C TYR A 49 -23.76 -23.38 42.10
N CYS A 50 -24.51 -22.28 42.09
CA CYS A 50 -24.01 -20.95 41.76
C CYS A 50 -24.07 -19.96 42.94
N ASN A 51 -23.17 -18.96 42.96
CA ASN A 51 -23.21 -17.85 43.92
C ASN A 51 -23.95 -16.62 43.38
N GLY A 52 -24.51 -16.70 42.16
CA GLY A 52 -25.24 -15.59 41.54
C GLY A 52 -25.69 -15.86 40.11
N VAL A 53 -26.95 -15.52 39.83
CA VAL A 53 -27.53 -15.45 38.48
C VAL A 53 -27.48 -14.00 37.99
N ASP A 54 -27.06 -13.80 36.74
CA ASP A 54 -26.93 -12.48 36.11
C ASP A 54 -27.08 -12.56 34.58
N LEU A 55 -27.85 -11.62 34.02
CA LEU A 55 -28.20 -11.53 32.60
C LEU A 55 -27.25 -10.57 31.87
N ASN A 56 -25.96 -10.90 31.83
CA ASN A 56 -25.01 -10.17 30.99
C ASN A 56 -25.37 -10.36 29.51
N CYS A 57 -26.01 -9.34 28.92
CA CYS A 57 -26.37 -9.28 27.52
C CYS A 57 -25.15 -8.98 26.65
N GLY A 58 -24.23 -9.95 26.55
CA GLY A 58 -23.02 -9.91 25.71
C GLY A 58 -23.32 -9.87 24.21
N CYS A 59 -23.89 -8.75 23.75
CA CYS A 59 -24.32 -8.40 22.41
C CYS A 59 -24.62 -9.57 21.45
N PRO A 60 -25.68 -10.36 21.69
CA PRO A 60 -26.37 -11.02 20.58
C PRO A 60 -26.88 -9.90 19.68
N GLN A 61 -26.27 -9.78 18.50
CA GLN A 61 -26.56 -8.69 17.56
C GLN A 61 -28.07 -8.59 17.30
N ARG A 62 -28.62 -7.37 17.20
CA ARG A 62 -30.08 -7.09 17.14
C ARG A 62 -30.88 -7.89 16.10
N TRP A 63 -30.25 -8.56 15.13
CA TRP A 63 -30.90 -9.48 14.20
C TRP A 63 -31.20 -10.87 14.82
N ALA A 64 -30.31 -11.44 15.64
CA ALA A 64 -30.48 -12.77 16.22
C ALA A 64 -31.68 -12.85 17.19
N LEU A 65 -31.91 -11.78 17.94
CA LEU A 65 -33.10 -11.58 18.80
C LEU A 65 -34.38 -11.28 18.00
N LYS A 66 -34.27 -10.94 16.72
CA LYS A 66 -35.41 -10.62 15.84
C LYS A 66 -35.90 -11.88 15.11
N ASP A 67 -34.97 -12.71 14.67
CA ASP A 67 -35.21 -13.81 13.73
C ASP A 67 -35.22 -15.21 14.40
N GLY A 68 -35.60 -15.28 15.68
CA GLY A 68 -36.13 -16.53 16.28
C GLY A 68 -35.46 -17.10 17.54
N TYR A 69 -34.40 -16.48 18.09
CA TYR A 69 -33.75 -16.96 19.32
C TYR A 69 -33.82 -15.90 20.42
N GLY A 70 -34.58 -16.17 21.49
CA GLY A 70 -34.79 -15.22 22.60
C GLY A 70 -35.79 -14.09 22.33
N ALA A 71 -36.45 -14.05 21.17
CA ALA A 71 -37.42 -13.02 20.81
C ALA A 71 -38.58 -12.86 21.83
N ASP A 72 -38.97 -13.92 22.51
CA ASP A 72 -40.03 -13.91 23.54
C ASP A 72 -39.56 -13.36 24.90
N LEU A 73 -38.26 -13.37 25.20
CA LEU A 73 -37.71 -12.71 26.40
C LEU A 73 -37.96 -11.19 26.35
N LEU A 74 -37.88 -10.61 25.15
CA LEU A 74 -38.18 -9.19 24.92
C LEU A 74 -39.69 -8.85 25.04
N LYS A 75 -40.58 -9.85 24.95
CA LYS A 75 -42.04 -9.66 25.05
C LYS A 75 -42.57 -9.76 26.49
N LYS A 76 -41.79 -10.30 27.43
CA LYS A 76 -42.20 -10.53 28.82
C LYS A 76 -41.11 -10.08 29.83
N PRO A 77 -40.72 -8.79 29.84
CA PRO A 77 -39.61 -8.30 30.66
C PRO A 77 -39.84 -8.50 32.17
N ASP A 78 -41.06 -8.35 32.66
CA ASP A 78 -41.38 -8.51 34.09
C ASP A 78 -41.20 -9.96 34.57
N LEU A 79 -41.57 -10.93 33.73
CA LEU A 79 -41.37 -12.36 34.02
C LEU A 79 -39.86 -12.72 34.09
N VAL A 80 -39.03 -12.03 33.31
CA VAL A 80 -37.55 -12.15 33.36
C VAL A 80 -36.96 -11.46 34.60
N LYS A 81 -37.55 -10.33 35.02
CA LYS A 81 -37.17 -9.61 36.26
C LYS A 81 -37.52 -10.43 37.50
N ASP A 82 -38.72 -10.98 37.58
CA ASP A 82 -39.16 -11.83 38.70
C ASP A 82 -38.33 -13.11 38.80
N LEU A 83 -37.95 -13.71 37.67
CA LEU A 83 -37.02 -14.84 37.59
C LEU A 83 -35.65 -14.50 38.22
N ILE A 84 -35.11 -13.29 38.00
CA ILE A 84 -33.85 -12.85 38.64
C ILE A 84 -34.04 -12.71 40.15
N TYR A 85 -35.17 -12.17 40.61
CA TYR A 85 -35.45 -12.04 42.05
C TYR A 85 -35.60 -13.41 42.74
N GLN A 86 -36.40 -14.31 42.19
CA GLN A 86 -36.59 -15.67 42.74
C GLN A 86 -35.28 -16.45 42.80
N ASN A 87 -34.49 -16.46 41.72
CA ASN A 87 -33.21 -17.18 41.72
C ASN A 87 -32.14 -16.53 42.61
N ARG A 88 -32.19 -15.22 42.85
CA ARG A 88 -31.36 -14.57 43.89
C ARG A 88 -31.76 -14.99 45.30
N SER A 89 -33.05 -15.19 45.59
CA SER A 89 -33.51 -15.69 46.90
C SER A 89 -33.30 -17.19 47.12
N LEU A 90 -33.16 -17.99 46.07
CA LEU A 90 -32.86 -19.42 46.14
C LEU A 90 -31.36 -19.74 46.30
N ALA A 91 -30.47 -18.77 46.08
CA ALA A 91 -29.03 -18.96 46.23
C ALA A 91 -28.64 -19.08 47.72
N PRO A 92 -28.00 -20.20 48.16
CA PRO A 92 -27.82 -20.48 49.59
C PRO A 92 -26.77 -19.56 50.25
N SER A 93 -27.21 -18.80 51.26
CA SER A 93 -26.37 -17.85 52.00
C SER A 93 -25.41 -18.54 52.99
N LYS A 94 -24.13 -18.59 52.58
CA LYS A 94 -22.90 -18.94 53.34
C LYS A 94 -22.78 -20.29 54.07
N ASN A 95 -23.81 -20.86 54.71
CA ASN A 95 -23.61 -21.88 55.76
C ASN A 95 -24.02 -23.34 55.43
N GLY A 96 -24.42 -23.65 54.19
CA GLY A 96 -24.77 -25.01 53.77
C GLY A 96 -23.61 -25.77 53.08
N LYS A 97 -23.35 -27.03 53.46
CA LYS A 97 -22.48 -27.93 52.70
C LYS A 97 -23.08 -28.20 51.31
N ARG A 98 -22.32 -27.97 50.24
CA ARG A 98 -22.78 -28.13 48.85
C ARG A 98 -22.35 -29.49 48.26
N PRO A 99 -23.18 -30.14 47.42
CA PRO A 99 -22.76 -31.30 46.62
C PRO A 99 -21.71 -30.92 45.57
N LEU A 100 -20.92 -31.90 45.10
CA LEU A 100 -19.93 -31.70 44.05
C LEU A 100 -20.53 -31.93 42.65
N LEU A 101 -19.97 -31.27 41.65
CA LEU A 101 -20.54 -31.13 40.30
C LEU A 101 -20.51 -32.41 39.43
N PHE A 102 -20.21 -33.58 40.01
CA PHE A 102 -20.09 -34.86 39.31
C PHE A 102 -21.43 -35.58 39.10
N ASP A 103 -22.41 -35.33 39.97
CA ASP A 103 -23.68 -36.09 40.05
C ASP A 103 -24.69 -35.73 38.94
N ILE A 104 -24.44 -34.64 38.18
CA ILE A 104 -25.30 -34.15 37.09
C ILE A 104 -25.36 -35.14 35.90
N SER A 105 -24.47 -36.14 35.86
CA SER A 105 -24.23 -36.99 34.69
C SER A 105 -25.32 -38.02 34.33
N ASN A 106 -26.27 -38.34 35.23
CA ASN A 106 -27.11 -39.55 35.10
C ASN A 106 -28.64 -39.37 34.98
N ASN A 107 -29.23 -38.18 35.24
CA ASN A 107 -30.69 -38.04 35.42
C ASN A 107 -31.39 -36.95 34.58
N VAL A 108 -31.26 -37.00 33.24
CA VAL A 108 -32.26 -36.39 32.33
C VAL A 108 -32.52 -37.31 31.13
N ALA A 109 -33.63 -38.05 31.16
CA ALA A 109 -34.11 -38.80 30.00
C ALA A 109 -35.01 -37.91 29.13
N MET A 110 -34.61 -37.63 27.89
CA MET A 110 -35.44 -36.85 26.96
C MET A 110 -36.52 -37.73 26.31
N CYS A 111 -37.79 -37.43 26.58
CA CYS A 111 -38.93 -38.02 25.87
C CYS A 111 -39.03 -37.54 24.41
N GLN A 112 -39.70 -38.32 23.57
CA GLN A 112 -39.76 -38.12 22.11
C GLN A 112 -41.08 -37.49 21.66
N VAL A 113 -41.02 -36.58 20.68
CA VAL A 113 -42.14 -36.31 19.76
C VAL A 113 -41.62 -36.16 18.32
N VAL A 114 -41.75 -37.25 17.55
CA VAL A 114 -42.13 -37.34 16.12
C VAL A 114 -41.92 -36.07 15.27
N SER A 115 -40.85 -35.97 14.45
CA SER A 115 -40.72 -36.42 13.03
C SER A 115 -41.48 -35.56 11.99
N PRO A 116 -41.15 -35.61 10.68
CA PRO A 116 -40.07 -36.34 9.97
C PRO A 116 -38.90 -35.36 9.60
N VAL A 117 -37.98 -35.51 8.64
CA VAL A 117 -37.76 -36.44 7.50
C VAL A 117 -36.28 -36.92 7.49
N GLN A 118 -35.92 -37.73 6.49
CA GLN A 118 -34.66 -38.45 6.32
C GLN A 118 -33.49 -37.62 5.74
N GLN A 119 -32.31 -37.74 6.35
CA GLN A 119 -31.17 -38.35 5.65
C GLN A 119 -30.54 -39.41 6.57
N THR A 120 -30.37 -40.63 6.07
CA THR A 120 -29.74 -41.76 6.78
C THR A 120 -28.21 -41.61 6.74
N LYS A 121 -27.52 -41.56 7.90
CA LYS A 121 -27.04 -42.70 8.72
C LYS A 121 -26.05 -43.61 7.96
N LYS A 122 -24.96 -44.13 8.53
CA LYS A 122 -24.15 -43.91 9.78
C LYS A 122 -22.91 -44.85 9.58
N LYS A 123 -21.75 -44.73 10.22
CA LYS A 123 -21.35 -44.95 11.65
C LYS A 123 -19.78 -44.95 11.60
N ALA A 124 -18.94 -44.50 12.53
CA ALA A 124 -18.91 -44.58 14.00
C ALA A 124 -18.77 -46.05 14.52
N CYS A 125 -17.85 -46.41 15.43
CA CYS A 125 -16.97 -45.57 16.28
C CYS A 125 -15.88 -46.38 17.02
N ARG A 126 -14.92 -45.65 17.63
CA ARG A 126 -14.28 -45.88 18.95
C ARG A 126 -13.16 -46.93 19.16
N ASN A 127 -12.08 -46.38 19.73
CA ASN A 127 -11.36 -46.78 20.96
C ASN A 127 -10.01 -47.55 20.92
N VAL A 128 -8.97 -46.79 21.30
CA VAL A 128 -7.94 -47.10 22.31
C VAL A 128 -7.11 -48.38 22.18
N LYS A 129 -5.81 -48.20 21.87
CA LYS A 129 -4.68 -48.64 22.72
C LYS A 129 -3.37 -47.98 22.28
N ASN A 130 -2.43 -47.80 23.22
CA ASN A 130 -1.02 -47.59 22.87
C ASN A 130 -0.48 -48.89 22.30
N VAL A 131 0.20 -48.84 21.16
CA VAL A 131 0.91 -49.98 20.57
C VAL A 131 2.38 -49.60 20.49
N GLN A 132 3.22 -50.27 21.28
CA GLN A 132 4.66 -50.23 21.07
C GLN A 132 4.99 -50.97 19.78
N ILE A 133 5.85 -50.41 18.93
CA ILE A 133 6.32 -51.07 17.71
C ILE A 133 7.34 -52.15 18.14
N PRO A 134 7.10 -53.44 17.87
CA PRO A 134 8.11 -54.47 18.09
C PRO A 134 9.18 -54.40 16.99
N GLU A 135 10.44 -54.57 17.34
CA GLU A 135 11.50 -54.78 16.34
C GLU A 135 11.29 -56.13 15.65
N TYR A 136 11.13 -56.11 14.33
CA TYR A 136 11.01 -57.34 13.54
C TYR A 136 12.40 -57.96 13.36
N LYS A 137 12.73 -58.98 14.17
CA LYS A 137 13.87 -59.86 13.89
C LYS A 137 13.63 -60.60 12.56
N ALA A 138 14.66 -60.67 11.72
CA ALA A 138 14.60 -61.47 10.51
C ALA A 138 14.50 -62.97 10.86
N VAL A 139 13.53 -63.65 10.26
CA VAL A 139 13.41 -65.12 10.31
C VAL A 139 14.21 -65.69 9.14
N ALA A 140 15.25 -66.47 9.44
CA ALA A 140 15.92 -67.27 8.43
C ALA A 140 15.13 -68.58 8.22
N LEU A 141 14.74 -68.86 6.98
CA LEU A 141 14.11 -70.13 6.62
C LEU A 141 15.19 -71.17 6.29
N SER A 142 15.08 -72.36 6.88
CA SER A 142 15.94 -73.52 6.62
C SER A 142 15.44 -74.33 5.42
N ALA A 143 16.34 -75.09 4.78
CA ALA A 143 16.18 -75.55 3.40
C ALA A 143 15.28 -76.79 3.18
N ASN A 144 14.40 -77.15 4.14
CA ASN A 144 13.74 -78.47 4.15
C ASN A 144 12.27 -78.50 3.70
N ASP A 145 11.58 -77.36 3.61
CA ASP A 145 10.16 -77.31 3.19
C ASP A 145 10.01 -77.34 1.66
N VAL A 146 10.56 -78.39 1.04
CA VAL A 146 10.49 -78.66 -0.41
C VAL A 146 9.72 -79.97 -0.63
N GLN A 147 8.90 -80.00 -1.68
CA GLN A 147 8.07 -81.14 -2.13
C GLN A 147 6.71 -81.35 -1.43
N ALA A 148 5.72 -80.57 -1.86
CA ALA A 148 4.40 -81.12 -2.20
C ALA A 148 3.79 -80.33 -3.38
N THR A 149 2.90 -80.97 -4.13
CA THR A 149 2.00 -80.38 -5.15
C THR A 149 2.62 -79.38 -6.15
N GLN A 150 3.15 -79.89 -7.26
CA GLN A 150 3.02 -79.17 -8.53
C GLN A 150 1.58 -79.35 -9.03
N GLU A 151 0.90 -78.27 -9.45
CA GLU A 151 -0.18 -78.36 -10.43
C GLU A 151 -0.37 -77.05 -11.21
N VAL A 152 -0.32 -77.17 -12.54
CA VAL A 152 -0.70 -76.19 -13.60
C VAL A 152 -0.67 -74.70 -13.26
N ILE A 153 0.50 -74.05 -13.43
CA ILE A 153 0.59 -72.60 -13.64
C ILE A 153 0.20 -72.29 -15.10
N SER A 154 -0.70 -71.32 -15.31
CA SER A 154 -1.13 -70.91 -16.66
C SER A 154 -0.01 -70.20 -17.44
N GLU A 155 0.06 -70.42 -18.76
CA GLU A 155 0.92 -69.63 -19.66
C GLU A 155 0.70 -68.11 -19.50
N HIS A 156 -0.52 -67.68 -19.14
CA HIS A 156 -0.81 -66.28 -18.89
C HIS A 156 -0.05 -65.74 -17.66
N GLU A 157 0.10 -66.53 -16.60
CA GLU A 157 0.90 -66.16 -15.43
C GLU A 157 2.40 -66.17 -15.70
N GLU A 158 2.90 -67.13 -16.49
CA GLU A 158 4.27 -67.13 -17.02
C GLU A 158 4.56 -65.84 -17.81
N ARG A 159 3.63 -65.45 -18.70
CA ARG A 159 3.75 -64.25 -19.53
C ARG A 159 3.69 -62.97 -18.69
N MET A 160 2.83 -62.93 -17.67
CA MET A 160 2.80 -61.84 -16.69
C MET A 160 4.08 -61.79 -15.85
N LYS A 161 4.58 -62.91 -15.33
CA LYS A 161 5.87 -62.98 -14.63
C LYS A 161 7.01 -62.46 -15.51
N LYS A 162 7.09 -62.85 -16.79
CA LYS A 162 8.08 -62.34 -17.77
C LYS A 162 7.88 -60.86 -18.17
N ILE A 163 6.76 -60.23 -17.82
CA ILE A 163 6.53 -58.78 -17.96
C ILE A 163 6.97 -58.05 -16.67
N PHE A 164 6.52 -58.52 -15.50
CA PHE A 164 6.89 -57.94 -14.20
C PHE A 164 8.35 -58.16 -13.81
N SER A 165 9.01 -59.21 -14.32
CA SER A 165 10.43 -59.50 -14.06
C SER A 165 11.41 -58.75 -14.97
N LYS A 166 10.93 -57.87 -15.86
CA LYS A 166 11.82 -57.00 -16.65
C LYS A 166 12.26 -55.82 -15.78
N PRO A 167 13.56 -55.69 -15.44
CA PRO A 167 14.02 -54.52 -14.70
C PRO A 167 13.80 -53.26 -15.54
N PHE A 168 13.37 -52.18 -14.88
CA PHE A 168 13.06 -50.90 -15.53
C PHE A 168 14.32 -50.34 -16.23
N LYS A 169 14.38 -50.47 -17.56
CA LYS A 169 15.37 -49.74 -18.36
C LYS A 169 14.94 -48.28 -18.46
N ILE A 170 15.81 -47.39 -18.00
CA ILE A 170 15.61 -45.95 -18.08
C ILE A 170 15.56 -45.56 -19.58
N PRO A 171 14.53 -44.83 -20.06
CA PRO A 171 14.33 -44.59 -21.50
C PRO A 171 15.39 -43.71 -22.21
N ILE A 172 16.41 -43.24 -21.49
CA ILE A 172 17.41 -42.29 -21.99
C ILE A 172 18.81 -42.88 -21.81
N PRO A 173 19.56 -43.18 -22.89
CA PRO A 173 20.96 -43.56 -22.80
C PRO A 173 21.78 -42.48 -22.08
N GLY A 174 22.58 -42.89 -21.09
CA GLY A 174 23.45 -41.97 -20.32
C GLY A 174 22.82 -41.34 -19.06
N TYR A 175 21.58 -41.66 -18.70
CA TYR A 175 20.96 -41.11 -17.48
C TYR A 175 21.63 -41.63 -16.19
N GLN A 176 22.47 -40.80 -15.57
CA GLN A 176 23.00 -41.07 -14.23
C GLN A 176 21.92 -40.86 -13.17
N LEU A 177 21.76 -41.85 -12.27
CA LEU A 177 20.90 -41.75 -11.10
C LEU A 177 21.32 -40.59 -10.19
N SER A 178 20.54 -39.50 -10.15
CA SER A 178 20.70 -38.51 -9.09
C SER A 178 20.45 -39.19 -7.74
N GLY A 179 21.42 -39.17 -6.83
CA GLY A 179 21.45 -39.94 -5.57
C GLY A 179 20.37 -39.55 -4.56
N ARG A 180 19.11 -39.86 -4.87
CA ARG A 180 17.90 -39.57 -4.09
C ARG A 180 17.12 -40.86 -3.82
N ALA A 181 17.70 -41.74 -3.01
CA ALA A 181 16.90 -42.73 -2.31
C ALA A 181 15.90 -42.01 -1.39
N LEU A 182 14.70 -42.58 -1.20
CA LEU A 182 13.78 -42.10 -0.18
C LEU A 182 14.40 -42.31 1.21
N GLY A 183 14.41 -41.25 2.02
CA GLY A 183 14.96 -41.28 3.39
C GLY A 183 16.33 -40.62 3.56
N ILE A 184 17.30 -40.86 2.66
CA ILE A 184 18.68 -40.38 2.82
C ILE A 184 19.10 -39.49 1.64
N ARG A 185 19.22 -38.18 1.89
CA ARG A 185 19.94 -37.27 0.99
C ARG A 185 21.42 -37.29 1.32
N LEU A 186 22.20 -38.04 0.54
CA LEU A 186 23.63 -37.76 0.41
C LEU A 186 23.82 -36.34 -0.14
N SER A 187 24.80 -35.60 0.40
CA SER A 187 25.17 -34.30 -0.12
C SER A 187 25.97 -34.47 -1.42
N GLY A 188 25.27 -34.42 -2.55
CA GLY A 188 25.94 -34.32 -3.86
C GLY A 188 26.82 -33.06 -3.96
N PRO A 189 27.69 -32.97 -4.97
CA PRO A 189 28.65 -31.88 -5.12
C PRO A 189 27.96 -30.51 -5.15
N ARG A 190 28.66 -29.48 -4.64
CA ARG A 190 28.22 -28.09 -4.70
C ARG A 190 28.00 -27.70 -6.16
N ARG A 191 26.75 -27.38 -6.51
CA ARG A 191 26.31 -27.01 -7.85
C ARG A 191 25.21 -25.95 -7.76
N PRO A 192 24.99 -25.12 -8.79
CA PRO A 192 23.99 -24.06 -8.73
C PRO A 192 22.58 -24.67 -8.63
N LEU A 193 21.62 -23.90 -8.10
CA LEU A 193 20.24 -24.37 -7.89
C LEU A 193 19.46 -24.48 -9.20
N HIS A 194 19.81 -23.62 -10.16
CA HIS A 194 19.31 -23.57 -11.53
C HIS A 194 20.52 -23.53 -12.48
N ASP A 195 20.30 -23.88 -13.74
CA ASP A 195 21.38 -24.00 -14.72
C ASP A 195 21.83 -22.61 -15.22
N PRO A 196 23.12 -22.24 -15.17
CA PRO A 196 23.61 -20.97 -15.70
C PRO A 196 23.64 -20.91 -17.24
N GLU A 197 23.57 -22.04 -17.95
CA GLU A 197 23.62 -22.12 -19.41
C GLU A 197 22.24 -22.25 -20.06
N GLU A 198 21.16 -22.32 -19.26
CA GLU A 198 19.78 -22.34 -19.76
C GLU A 198 19.44 -21.06 -20.54
N ALA A 199 18.76 -21.19 -21.68
CA ALA A 199 18.39 -20.04 -22.51
C ALA A 199 17.52 -19.04 -21.71
N ASN A 200 17.94 -17.77 -21.66
CA ASN A 200 17.42 -16.71 -20.78
C ASN A 200 17.78 -16.81 -19.27
N ALA A 201 18.75 -17.62 -18.85
CA ALA A 201 19.26 -17.61 -17.48
C ALA A 201 19.79 -16.20 -17.09
N LEU A 202 19.36 -15.70 -15.92
CA LEU A 202 19.88 -14.46 -15.33
C LEU A 202 20.87 -14.81 -14.20
N VAL A 203 22.14 -14.87 -14.56
CA VAL A 203 23.26 -15.03 -13.62
C VAL A 203 23.50 -13.70 -12.90
N VAL A 204 23.23 -13.66 -11.59
CA VAL A 204 23.50 -12.48 -10.74
C VAL A 204 24.85 -12.58 -10.02
N TYR A 205 25.44 -13.77 -9.96
CA TYR A 205 26.81 -14.00 -9.49
C TYR A 205 27.47 -15.11 -10.31
N SER A 206 28.63 -14.81 -10.89
CA SER A 206 29.63 -15.79 -11.30
C SER A 206 30.72 -15.86 -10.22
N PRO A 207 31.27 -17.06 -9.93
CA PRO A 207 32.51 -17.16 -9.17
C PRO A 207 33.67 -16.52 -9.96
N PRO A 208 34.76 -16.08 -9.29
CA PRO A 208 35.93 -15.55 -9.98
C PRO A 208 36.62 -16.61 -10.83
N GLU A 209 37.23 -16.18 -11.93
CA GLU A 209 38.02 -17.03 -12.82
C GLU A 209 39.36 -17.39 -12.17
N LEU A 210 39.37 -18.52 -11.48
CA LEU A 210 40.57 -19.11 -10.87
C LEU A 210 41.37 -19.91 -11.90
N SER A 211 42.70 -19.89 -11.79
CA SER A 211 43.56 -20.75 -12.61
C SER A 211 43.31 -22.23 -12.31
N GLU A 212 43.64 -23.12 -13.24
CA GLU A 212 43.41 -24.57 -13.07
C GLU A 212 44.21 -25.14 -11.88
N HIS A 213 45.41 -24.61 -11.66
CA HIS A 213 46.27 -24.94 -10.52
C HIS A 213 45.69 -24.49 -9.17
N GLU A 214 44.90 -23.41 -9.12
CA GLU A 214 44.17 -22.99 -7.92
C GLU A 214 42.87 -23.79 -7.72
N LYS A 215 42.14 -24.08 -8.80
CA LYS A 215 40.96 -24.96 -8.78
C LYS A 215 41.29 -26.35 -8.20
N LEU A 216 42.48 -26.87 -8.48
CA LEU A 216 42.98 -28.13 -7.92
C LEU A 216 43.41 -28.05 -6.44
N LYS A 217 43.65 -26.85 -5.89
CA LYS A 217 44.06 -26.64 -4.48
C LYS A 217 42.90 -26.31 -3.54
N ILE A 218 41.74 -25.96 -4.08
CA ILE A 218 40.56 -25.55 -3.30
C ILE A 218 39.70 -26.77 -2.98
N ASP A 219 39.29 -26.92 -1.71
CA ASP A 219 38.33 -27.94 -1.33
C ASP A 219 37.04 -27.83 -2.16
N GLN A 220 36.61 -28.94 -2.78
CA GLN A 220 35.30 -29.03 -3.45
C GLN A 220 34.13 -28.69 -2.48
N SER A 221 34.36 -28.81 -1.17
CA SER A 221 33.41 -28.43 -0.11
C SER A 221 33.38 -26.92 0.20
N LYS A 222 34.30 -26.13 -0.35
CA LYS A 222 34.41 -24.66 -0.20
C LYS A 222 34.21 -23.90 -1.51
N GLN A 223 34.31 -24.57 -2.67
CA GLN A 223 34.12 -23.97 -3.99
C GLN A 223 32.87 -23.06 -4.06
N LEU A 224 33.05 -21.89 -4.69
CA LEU A 224 31.99 -20.92 -4.93
C LEU A 224 31.22 -21.25 -6.20
N VAL A 225 29.93 -20.91 -6.20
CA VAL A 225 28.93 -21.43 -7.14
C VAL A 225 28.14 -20.27 -7.75
N HIS A 226 27.77 -20.40 -9.03
CA HIS A 226 26.91 -19.43 -9.71
C HIS A 226 25.57 -19.24 -8.97
N VAL A 227 25.10 -18.00 -8.89
CA VAL A 227 23.74 -17.70 -8.41
C VAL A 227 22.91 -17.23 -9.59
N VAL A 228 21.85 -18.00 -9.88
CA VAL A 228 21.04 -17.89 -11.09
C VAL A 228 19.58 -17.69 -10.67
N VAL A 229 18.93 -16.63 -11.16
CA VAL A 229 17.53 -16.35 -10.80
C VAL A 229 16.61 -17.48 -11.27
N ASP A 230 15.67 -17.89 -10.41
CA ASP A 230 14.68 -18.95 -10.68
C ASP A 230 14.00 -18.72 -12.04
N PRO A 231 14.11 -19.66 -13.01
CA PRO A 231 13.58 -19.49 -14.37
C PRO A 231 12.10 -19.11 -14.43
N LEU A 232 11.31 -19.52 -13.42
CA LEU A 232 9.90 -19.14 -13.29
C LEU A 232 9.70 -17.62 -13.19
N LEU A 233 10.64 -16.92 -12.55
CA LEU A 233 10.66 -15.45 -12.48
C LEU A 233 11.44 -14.85 -13.66
N CYS A 234 12.57 -15.45 -14.05
CA CYS A 234 13.43 -14.90 -15.09
C CYS A 234 12.70 -14.73 -16.44
N ASN A 235 11.85 -15.68 -16.80
CA ASN A 235 11.05 -15.66 -18.02
C ASN A 235 9.89 -14.62 -18.00
N ILE A 236 9.66 -13.96 -16.86
CA ILE A 236 8.65 -12.89 -16.69
C ILE A 236 9.31 -11.50 -16.62
N LEU A 237 10.56 -11.42 -16.15
CA LEU A 237 11.28 -10.14 -15.95
C LEU A 237 11.63 -9.47 -17.28
N ARG A 238 11.10 -8.25 -17.48
CA ARG A 238 11.47 -7.35 -18.59
C ARG A 238 12.94 -6.91 -18.48
N PRO A 239 13.61 -6.45 -19.55
CA PRO A 239 15.06 -6.15 -19.53
C PRO A 239 15.52 -5.27 -18.37
N HIS A 240 14.85 -4.14 -18.12
CA HIS A 240 15.17 -3.27 -16.98
C HIS A 240 14.98 -3.97 -15.62
N GLN A 241 13.98 -4.85 -15.51
CA GLN A 241 13.76 -5.61 -14.28
C GLN A 241 14.89 -6.63 -14.02
N ARG A 242 15.48 -7.21 -15.07
CA ARG A 242 16.67 -8.08 -14.97
C ARG A 242 17.88 -7.29 -14.47
N GLU A 243 18.14 -6.11 -15.03
CA GLU A 243 19.21 -5.20 -14.59
C GLU A 243 19.04 -4.76 -13.13
N GLY A 244 17.82 -4.41 -12.72
CA GLY A 244 17.55 -3.93 -11.36
C GLY A 244 17.66 -5.03 -10.31
N VAL A 245 17.31 -6.27 -10.64
CA VAL A 245 17.58 -7.44 -9.79
C VAL A 245 19.09 -7.67 -9.64
N LYS A 246 19.86 -7.57 -10.72
CA LYS A 246 21.33 -7.66 -10.66
C LYS A 246 21.93 -6.55 -9.81
N PHE A 247 21.55 -5.29 -10.05
CA PHE A 247 22.00 -4.12 -9.28
C PHE A 247 21.75 -4.30 -7.77
N MET A 248 20.50 -4.64 -7.39
CA MET A 248 20.17 -4.89 -5.99
C MET A 248 21.01 -6.02 -5.39
N TYR A 249 21.23 -7.11 -6.13
CA TYR A 249 22.04 -8.23 -5.67
C TYR A 249 23.49 -7.82 -5.43
N GLU A 250 24.11 -7.04 -6.32
CA GLU A 250 25.48 -6.54 -6.18
C GLU A 250 25.63 -5.54 -5.00
N CYS A 251 24.60 -4.73 -4.72
CA CYS A 251 24.56 -3.88 -3.53
C CYS A 251 24.39 -4.68 -2.23
N VAL A 252 23.41 -5.58 -2.12
CA VAL A 252 23.15 -6.31 -0.84
C VAL A 252 24.15 -7.44 -0.55
N THR A 253 25.06 -7.72 -1.48
CA THR A 253 26.23 -8.59 -1.26
C THR A 253 27.49 -7.83 -0.89
N GLY A 254 27.52 -6.49 -1.02
CA GLY A 254 28.71 -5.67 -0.79
C GLY A 254 29.74 -5.72 -1.92
N LYS A 255 29.35 -6.21 -3.12
CA LYS A 255 30.22 -6.23 -4.31
C LYS A 255 30.39 -4.83 -4.92
N ARG A 256 29.40 -3.94 -4.75
CA ARG A 256 29.35 -2.62 -5.40
C ARG A 256 29.94 -1.49 -4.55
N ILE A 257 29.93 -1.66 -3.22
CA ILE A 257 30.60 -0.82 -2.23
C ILE A 257 31.04 -1.77 -1.11
N GLU A 258 32.34 -1.88 -0.82
CA GLU A 258 32.83 -2.77 0.22
C GLU A 258 32.38 -2.33 1.62
N GLY A 259 32.09 -3.29 2.50
CA GLY A 259 31.55 -3.03 3.85
C GLY A 259 30.09 -2.55 3.91
N ALA A 260 29.52 -2.07 2.80
CA ALA A 260 28.17 -1.53 2.70
C ALA A 260 27.24 -2.52 1.98
N TYR A 261 26.02 -2.69 2.52
CA TYR A 261 25.08 -3.75 2.10
C TYR A 261 23.67 -3.20 1.77
N GLY A 262 23.59 -1.90 1.52
CA GLY A 262 22.36 -1.16 1.32
C GLY A 262 22.12 -0.72 -0.13
N CYS A 263 20.86 -0.75 -0.56
CA CYS A 263 20.41 -0.34 -1.89
C CYS A 263 19.18 0.60 -1.84
N ILE A 264 19.13 1.61 -2.71
CA ILE A 264 17.94 2.43 -2.97
C ILE A 264 17.42 2.11 -4.38
N MET A 265 16.19 1.63 -4.48
CA MET A 265 15.46 1.51 -5.75
C MET A 265 14.50 2.70 -5.89
N ALA A 266 14.96 3.69 -6.64
CA ALA A 266 14.28 4.94 -6.96
C ALA A 266 13.64 4.94 -8.37
N ASP A 267 13.51 3.77 -9.00
CA ASP A 267 12.67 3.53 -10.19
C ASP A 267 11.35 4.32 -10.10
N GLU A 268 10.89 4.88 -11.22
CA GLU A 268 9.56 5.48 -11.30
C GLU A 268 8.40 4.49 -11.05
N MET A 269 7.19 5.02 -11.02
CA MET A 269 5.99 4.26 -10.75
C MET A 269 5.54 3.44 -11.96
N GLY A 270 5.06 2.22 -11.72
CA GLY A 270 4.65 1.29 -12.78
C GLY A 270 5.75 0.34 -13.29
N LEU A 271 7.05 0.66 -13.10
CA LEU A 271 8.18 -0.17 -13.58
C LEU A 271 8.30 -1.58 -12.95
N GLY A 272 7.48 -1.90 -11.94
CA GLY A 272 7.39 -3.24 -11.35
C GLY A 272 8.36 -3.51 -10.20
N LYS A 273 8.66 -2.51 -9.37
CA LYS A 273 9.53 -2.63 -8.17
C LYS A 273 9.21 -3.88 -7.34
N THR A 274 7.94 -4.14 -7.00
CA THR A 274 7.51 -5.30 -6.22
C THR A 274 8.03 -6.64 -6.76
N LEU A 275 7.96 -6.85 -8.08
CA LEU A 275 8.43 -8.07 -8.74
C LEU A 275 9.97 -8.19 -8.68
N GLN A 276 10.69 -7.09 -8.91
CA GLN A 276 12.16 -7.05 -8.77
C GLN A 276 12.56 -7.43 -7.33
N CYS A 277 11.87 -6.90 -6.33
CA CYS A 277 12.14 -7.19 -4.92
C CYS A 277 11.77 -8.62 -4.50
N ILE A 278 10.65 -9.17 -4.99
CA ILE A 278 10.28 -10.58 -4.77
C ILE A 278 11.32 -11.52 -5.39
N THR A 279 11.87 -11.17 -6.56
CA THR A 279 12.94 -11.92 -7.21
C THR A 279 14.23 -11.91 -6.39
N LEU A 280 14.67 -10.74 -5.91
CA LEU A 280 15.83 -10.62 -5.03
C LEU A 280 15.63 -11.45 -3.75
N LEU A 281 14.49 -11.27 -3.09
CA LEU A 281 14.10 -11.96 -1.86
C LEU A 281 14.13 -13.48 -2.02
N TRP A 282 13.52 -14.00 -3.08
CA TRP A 282 13.49 -15.44 -3.37
C TRP A 282 14.89 -16.00 -3.66
N THR A 283 15.70 -15.26 -4.43
CA THR A 283 17.09 -15.63 -4.73
C THR A 283 17.92 -15.75 -3.45
N LEU A 284 17.86 -14.74 -2.56
CA LEU A 284 18.60 -14.75 -1.29
C LEU A 284 18.10 -15.83 -0.31
N LEU A 285 16.80 -16.14 -0.31
CA LEU A 285 16.19 -17.19 0.54
C LEU A 285 16.50 -18.63 0.09
N LYS A 286 17.09 -18.82 -1.10
CA LYS A 286 17.34 -20.16 -1.67
C LYS A 286 18.78 -20.37 -2.12
N GLN A 287 19.52 -19.31 -2.41
CA GLN A 287 20.84 -19.36 -3.03
C GLN A 287 21.81 -18.36 -2.41
N GLY A 288 23.08 -18.55 -2.74
CA GLY A 288 24.22 -17.75 -2.33
C GLY A 288 25.50 -18.43 -2.84
N PRO A 289 26.65 -17.72 -2.92
CA PRO A 289 27.88 -18.25 -3.51
C PRO A 289 28.39 -19.56 -2.88
N GLU A 290 28.10 -19.81 -1.60
CA GLU A 290 28.46 -21.07 -0.92
C GLU A 290 27.52 -22.27 -1.18
N ALA A 291 26.61 -22.18 -2.15
CA ALA A 291 25.49 -23.12 -2.33
C ALA A 291 24.57 -23.26 -1.08
N LYS A 292 24.46 -22.18 -0.31
CA LYS A 292 23.57 -22.02 0.85
C LYS A 292 22.73 -20.74 0.68
N PRO A 293 21.52 -20.63 1.27
CA PRO A 293 20.79 -19.36 1.34
C PRO A 293 21.63 -18.24 1.96
N LEU A 294 21.55 -17.04 1.39
CA LEU A 294 22.24 -15.85 1.90
C LEU A 294 21.51 -15.18 3.09
N ILE A 295 20.23 -15.50 3.27
CA ILE A 295 19.36 -15.10 4.40
C ILE A 295 18.42 -16.25 4.77
N GLU A 296 18.08 -16.40 6.07
CA GLU A 296 16.99 -17.27 6.51
C GLU A 296 15.63 -16.56 6.56
N LYS A 297 15.64 -15.24 6.81
CA LYS A 297 14.46 -14.42 7.08
C LYS A 297 14.54 -13.07 6.39
N ALA A 298 13.39 -12.54 6.02
CA ALA A 298 13.25 -11.15 5.60
C ALA A 298 12.01 -10.48 6.22
N ILE A 299 12.09 -9.17 6.43
CA ILE A 299 10.96 -8.33 6.81
C ILE A 299 10.67 -7.33 5.68
N ILE A 300 9.42 -7.28 5.26
CA ILE A 300 8.87 -6.29 4.32
C ILE A 300 8.03 -5.31 5.13
N VAL A 301 8.49 -4.06 5.22
CA VAL A 301 7.80 -2.97 5.92
C VAL A 301 7.15 -2.07 4.88
N ALA A 302 5.83 -1.93 4.95
CA ALA A 302 5.04 -1.21 3.95
C ALA A 302 3.95 -0.34 4.60
N PRO A 303 3.28 0.56 3.86
CA PRO A 303 2.00 1.13 4.28
C PRO A 303 0.95 0.02 4.54
N SER A 304 0.11 0.19 5.56
CA SER A 304 -0.93 -0.78 5.99
C SER A 304 -1.84 -1.24 4.83
N SER A 305 -2.14 -0.33 3.91
CA SER A 305 -2.90 -0.60 2.68
C SER A 305 -2.18 -1.49 1.65
N LEU A 306 -0.84 -1.53 1.65
CA LEU A 306 -0.03 -2.33 0.73
C LEU A 306 0.31 -3.73 1.28
N VAL A 307 0.22 -3.98 2.59
CA VAL A 307 0.58 -5.28 3.21
C VAL A 307 -0.13 -6.46 2.52
N LYS A 308 -1.41 -6.30 2.17
CA LYS A 308 -2.19 -7.35 1.49
C LYS A 308 -1.94 -7.41 -0.01
N ASN A 309 -1.49 -6.32 -0.64
CA ASN A 309 -1.01 -6.36 -2.02
C ASN A 309 0.31 -7.15 -2.11
N TRP A 310 1.28 -6.87 -1.24
CA TRP A 310 2.53 -7.63 -1.14
C TRP A 310 2.31 -9.12 -0.89
N TYR A 311 1.38 -9.47 0.01
CA TYR A 311 0.94 -10.85 0.25
C TYR A 311 0.44 -11.48 -1.05
N ASN A 312 -0.54 -10.85 -1.72
CA ASN A 312 -1.12 -11.36 -2.97
C ASN A 312 -0.09 -11.46 -4.12
N GLU A 313 0.83 -10.51 -4.24
CA GLU A 313 1.89 -10.56 -5.26
C GLU A 313 2.91 -11.68 -5.01
N ILE A 314 3.30 -11.93 -3.75
CA ILE A 314 4.14 -13.10 -3.41
C ILE A 314 3.44 -14.41 -3.81
N PHE A 315 2.15 -14.55 -3.54
CA PHE A 315 1.37 -15.72 -3.97
C PHE A 315 1.22 -15.84 -5.49
N LYS A 316 0.94 -14.73 -6.18
CA LYS A 316 0.84 -14.66 -7.65
C LYS A 316 2.14 -15.10 -8.33
N TRP A 317 3.28 -14.55 -7.91
CA TRP A 317 4.56 -14.75 -8.59
C TRP A 317 5.25 -16.05 -8.17
N LEU A 318 5.15 -16.49 -6.91
CA LEU A 318 5.81 -17.71 -6.42
C LEU A 318 4.91 -18.96 -6.38
N LYS A 319 3.63 -18.88 -6.79
CA LYS A 319 2.71 -20.03 -6.95
C LYS A 319 2.75 -21.01 -5.76
N ASN A 320 2.50 -20.52 -4.55
CA ASN A 320 2.53 -21.27 -3.28
C ASN A 320 3.90 -21.85 -2.84
N ARG A 321 5.03 -21.57 -3.53
CA ARG A 321 6.37 -22.05 -3.12
C ARG A 321 6.88 -21.49 -1.77
N VAL A 322 6.21 -20.47 -1.22
CA VAL A 322 6.49 -19.88 0.11
C VAL A 322 5.20 -19.36 0.73
N GLN A 323 5.10 -19.37 2.06
CA GLN A 323 4.02 -18.71 2.79
C GLN A 323 4.57 -17.49 3.54
N PRO A 324 4.20 -16.25 3.15
CA PRO A 324 4.49 -15.05 3.93
C PRO A 324 3.51 -14.90 5.10
N LEU A 325 4.01 -14.41 6.23
CA LEU A 325 3.21 -13.99 7.38
C LEU A 325 2.85 -12.50 7.23
N ALA A 326 1.59 -12.18 6.95
CA ALA A 326 1.12 -10.79 6.93
C ALA A 326 0.54 -10.36 8.29
N ILE A 327 0.96 -9.19 8.78
CA ILE A 327 0.48 -8.57 10.03
C ILE A 327 0.03 -7.13 9.74
N ASP A 328 -1.25 -6.88 9.93
CA ASP A 328 -1.95 -5.62 9.62
C ASP A 328 -3.09 -5.41 10.63
N GLY A 329 -2.73 -4.85 11.80
CA GLY A 329 -3.63 -4.68 12.94
C GLY A 329 -4.03 -5.98 13.67
N GLY A 330 -4.76 -5.81 14.78
CA GLY A 330 -5.21 -6.91 15.66
C GLY A 330 -4.92 -6.62 17.14
N ASN A 331 -5.22 -7.59 18.00
CA ASN A 331 -4.90 -7.50 19.44
C ASN A 331 -3.38 -7.53 19.63
N LYS A 332 -2.87 -6.70 20.56
CA LYS A 332 -1.43 -6.56 20.82
C LYS A 332 -0.76 -7.90 21.13
N THR A 333 -1.39 -8.70 22.02
CA THR A 333 -0.99 -10.06 22.42
C THR A 333 -0.78 -11.00 21.24
N ASP A 334 -1.70 -10.96 20.27
CA ASP A 334 -1.72 -11.89 19.14
C ASP A 334 -0.64 -11.53 18.13
N ILE A 335 -0.36 -10.24 17.99
CA ILE A 335 0.75 -9.71 17.18
C ILE A 335 2.08 -10.08 17.84
N ASP A 336 2.26 -9.78 19.13
CA ASP A 336 3.47 -10.13 19.89
C ASP A 336 3.76 -11.64 19.86
N THR A 337 2.73 -12.48 19.97
CA THR A 337 2.85 -13.94 19.85
C THR A 337 3.31 -14.38 18.45
N LYS A 338 2.73 -13.82 17.39
CA LYS A 338 3.11 -14.12 15.99
C LYS A 338 4.52 -13.65 15.67
N LEU A 339 4.91 -12.46 16.13
CA LEU A 339 6.25 -11.91 15.97
C LEU A 339 7.29 -12.73 16.75
N THR A 340 6.99 -13.08 18.00
CA THR A 340 7.85 -13.96 18.82
C THR A 340 8.04 -15.32 18.17
N GLY A 341 6.99 -15.90 17.57
CA GLY A 341 7.08 -17.14 16.79
C GLY A 341 7.97 -17.02 15.54
N PHE A 342 7.85 -15.92 14.80
CA PHE A 342 8.69 -15.63 13.63
C PHE A 342 10.17 -15.43 14.01
N MET A 343 10.46 -14.69 15.09
CA MET A 343 11.83 -14.48 15.56
C MET A 343 12.44 -15.78 16.13
N LYS A 344 11.70 -16.59 16.91
CA LYS A 344 12.26 -17.82 17.51
C LYS A 344 12.39 -19.03 16.58
N THR A 345 11.87 -18.97 15.34
CA THR A 345 11.95 -20.09 14.39
C THR A 345 13.19 -19.98 13.50
N TYR A 346 13.98 -21.05 13.33
CA TYR A 346 15.25 -21.04 12.57
C TYR A 346 15.44 -22.26 11.65
N GLY A 347 16.29 -22.11 10.64
CA GLY A 347 16.72 -23.16 9.72
C GLY A 347 15.58 -23.89 9.02
N ARG A 348 15.66 -25.23 8.93
CA ARG A 348 14.65 -26.07 8.27
C ARG A 348 13.25 -26.03 8.92
N ARG A 349 13.07 -25.38 10.08
CA ARG A 349 11.77 -25.19 10.74
C ARG A 349 11.08 -23.89 10.33
N CYS A 350 11.71 -23.02 9.53
CA CYS A 350 11.12 -21.77 9.02
C CYS A 350 9.97 -22.02 8.02
N ILE A 351 8.77 -22.27 8.55
CA ILE A 351 7.53 -22.39 7.76
C ILE A 351 7.24 -21.07 7.01
N ASN A 352 7.36 -19.95 7.73
CA ASN A 352 7.10 -18.60 7.22
C ASN A 352 8.40 -17.75 7.26
N PRO A 353 9.26 -17.77 6.23
CA PRO A 353 10.53 -17.02 6.23
C PRO A 353 10.38 -15.53 5.86
N ILE A 354 9.18 -15.10 5.46
CA ILE A 354 8.88 -13.71 5.05
C ILE A 354 7.84 -13.15 6.01
N LEU A 355 8.15 -12.06 6.70
CA LEU A 355 7.19 -11.23 7.44
C LEU A 355 6.82 -10.00 6.59
N ILE A 356 5.53 -9.69 6.49
CA ILE A 356 5.02 -8.44 5.89
C ILE A 356 4.29 -7.69 7.00
N ILE A 357 4.70 -6.47 7.30
CA ILE A 357 4.22 -5.69 8.45
C ILE A 357 3.98 -4.23 8.06
N SER A 358 2.95 -3.60 8.63
CA SER A 358 2.74 -2.17 8.42
C SER A 358 3.75 -1.32 9.21
N TYR A 359 4.15 -0.17 8.69
CA TYR A 359 5.00 0.80 9.42
C TYR A 359 4.47 1.13 10.82
N GLU A 360 3.15 1.28 10.96
CA GLU A 360 2.48 1.59 12.23
C GLU A 360 2.60 0.42 13.22
N THR A 361 2.37 -0.82 12.77
CA THR A 361 2.49 -2.01 13.62
C THR A 361 3.95 -2.31 13.95
N PHE A 362 4.87 -2.14 12.99
CA PHE A 362 6.30 -2.31 13.20
C PHE A 362 6.81 -1.40 14.31
N ARG A 363 6.45 -0.11 14.29
CA ARG A 363 6.84 0.85 15.33
C ARG A 363 6.32 0.45 16.71
N LEU A 364 5.08 -0.02 16.81
CA LEU A 364 4.45 -0.41 18.09
C LEU A 364 5.03 -1.70 18.70
N HIS A 365 5.61 -2.57 17.88
CA HIS A 365 6.11 -3.89 18.28
C HIS A 365 7.63 -4.07 18.06
N ALA A 366 8.37 -2.99 17.81
CA ALA A 366 9.79 -3.02 17.48
C ALA A 366 10.65 -3.74 18.54
N GLN A 367 10.26 -3.64 19.82
CA GLN A 367 10.93 -4.32 20.95
C GLN A 367 11.04 -5.85 20.81
N VAL A 368 10.09 -6.51 20.12
CA VAL A 368 10.16 -7.95 19.84
C VAL A 368 11.11 -8.23 18.68
N LEU A 369 11.14 -7.34 17.69
CA LEU A 369 11.97 -7.46 16.49
C LEU A 369 13.44 -7.07 16.72
N HIS A 370 13.76 -6.32 17.78
CA HIS A 370 15.15 -5.97 18.15
C HIS A 370 15.91 -7.08 18.89
N GLN A 371 15.24 -8.17 19.27
CA GLN A 371 15.85 -9.28 20.00
C GLN A 371 16.87 -10.02 19.12
N ASP A 372 16.41 -10.53 17.98
CA ASP A 372 17.19 -11.39 17.06
C ASP A 372 17.64 -10.66 15.78
N GLU A 373 18.52 -11.28 14.98
CA GLU A 373 18.98 -10.74 13.68
C GLU A 373 18.01 -11.05 12.52
N VAL A 374 17.92 -10.12 11.55
CA VAL A 374 17.12 -10.23 10.34
C VAL A 374 18.01 -10.09 9.10
N GLY A 375 18.06 -11.12 8.25
CA GLY A 375 19.00 -11.17 7.12
C GLY A 375 18.77 -10.13 6.02
N LEU A 376 17.55 -9.60 5.88
CA LEU A 376 17.14 -8.59 4.89
C LEU A 376 15.93 -7.78 5.37
N VAL A 377 15.97 -6.46 5.20
CA VAL A 377 14.83 -5.56 5.38
C VAL A 377 14.52 -4.87 4.05
N LEU A 378 13.25 -4.94 3.63
CA LEU A 378 12.69 -4.21 2.49
C LEU A 378 11.74 -3.13 3.01
N CYS A 379 12.01 -1.86 2.72
CA CYS A 379 11.17 -0.71 3.08
C CYS A 379 10.46 -0.17 1.84
N ASP A 380 9.14 -0.40 1.73
CA ASP A 380 8.32 0.06 0.60
C ASP A 380 7.66 1.42 0.85
N GLU A 381 7.59 2.27 -0.17
CA GLU A 381 7.33 3.71 -0.04
C GLU A 381 8.20 4.39 1.03
N GLY A 382 9.50 4.13 0.95
CA GLY A 382 10.54 4.65 1.84
C GLY A 382 10.64 6.19 1.88
N HIS A 383 9.98 6.91 0.97
CA HIS A 383 9.72 8.34 1.10
C HIS A 383 8.92 8.71 2.37
N ARG A 384 8.41 7.74 3.15
CA ARG A 384 7.90 7.95 4.52
C ARG A 384 8.99 8.15 5.58
N LEU A 385 10.26 7.88 5.26
CA LEU A 385 11.42 7.90 6.18
C LEU A 385 12.26 9.19 6.06
N LYS A 386 11.62 10.32 5.74
CA LYS A 386 12.24 11.63 5.45
C LYS A 386 13.02 12.27 6.59
N ASN A 387 12.48 12.22 7.81
CA ASN A 387 13.10 12.81 9.00
C ASN A 387 13.69 11.68 9.86
N SER A 388 14.97 11.79 10.17
CA SER A 388 15.72 10.88 11.04
C SER A 388 15.22 10.87 12.49
N GLU A 389 14.58 11.94 12.97
CA GLU A 389 13.95 12.04 14.30
C GLU A 389 12.66 11.20 14.41
N ASN A 390 12.10 10.72 13.29
CA ASN A 390 10.87 9.94 13.29
C ASN A 390 11.06 8.63 14.08
N GLN A 391 10.19 8.36 15.05
CA GLN A 391 10.17 7.10 15.82
C GLN A 391 10.26 5.84 14.94
N THR A 392 9.66 5.90 13.74
CA THR A 392 9.68 4.80 12.75
C THR A 392 11.09 4.61 12.16
N TYR A 393 11.81 5.71 11.91
CA TYR A 393 13.20 5.70 11.43
C TYR A 393 14.14 5.09 12.48
N GLN A 394 14.04 5.57 13.72
CA GLN A 394 14.80 5.06 14.86
C GLN A 394 14.54 3.56 15.12
N ALA A 395 13.27 3.14 15.09
CA ALA A 395 12.90 1.73 15.23
C ALA A 395 13.47 0.83 14.11
N LEU A 396 13.60 1.35 12.88
CA LEU A 396 14.18 0.62 11.75
C LEU A 396 15.72 0.67 11.73
N ILE A 397 16.35 1.71 12.28
CA ILE A 397 17.81 1.74 12.48
C ILE A 397 18.22 0.70 13.53
N ASN A 398 17.56 0.69 14.69
CA ASN A 398 17.86 -0.20 15.81
C ASN A 398 17.58 -1.70 15.52
N LEU A 399 16.91 -2.01 14.40
CA LEU A 399 16.75 -3.37 13.93
C LEU A 399 18.09 -3.93 13.45
N LYS A 400 18.52 -5.06 14.04
CA LYS A 400 19.72 -5.81 13.68
C LYS A 400 19.55 -6.46 12.31
N ALA A 401 19.78 -5.69 11.25
CA ALA A 401 19.66 -6.16 9.88
C ALA A 401 20.86 -5.75 9.03
N LYS A 402 21.58 -6.77 8.53
CA LYS A 402 22.78 -6.57 7.70
C LYS A 402 22.46 -5.94 6.33
N ARG A 403 21.33 -6.28 5.71
CA ARG A 403 20.97 -5.86 4.34
C ARG A 403 19.71 -5.01 4.35
N ARG A 404 19.76 -3.84 3.71
CA ARG A 404 18.69 -2.84 3.73
C ARG A 404 18.38 -2.39 2.31
N VAL A 405 17.16 -2.63 1.83
CA VAL A 405 16.70 -2.13 0.52
C VAL A 405 15.54 -1.17 0.74
N LEU A 406 15.66 0.03 0.22
CA LEU A 406 14.63 1.07 0.30
C LEU A 406 14.03 1.30 -1.09
N LEU A 407 12.71 1.24 -1.20
CA LEU A 407 11.96 1.44 -2.44
C LEU A 407 11.27 2.79 -2.39
N SER A 408 11.39 3.59 -3.44
CA SER A 408 10.62 4.83 -3.59
C SER A 408 10.13 5.00 -5.03
N GLY A 409 8.99 5.65 -5.22
CA GLY A 409 8.60 6.21 -6.53
C GLY A 409 9.27 7.55 -6.83
N THR A 410 9.74 8.26 -5.79
CA THR A 410 10.34 9.60 -5.88
C THR A 410 11.43 9.71 -4.79
N PRO A 411 12.73 9.72 -5.14
CA PRO A 411 13.81 9.70 -4.15
C PRO A 411 13.92 11.01 -3.34
N ILE A 412 13.49 12.12 -3.91
CA ILE A 412 13.41 13.45 -3.27
C ILE A 412 11.97 13.96 -3.45
N GLN A 413 11.46 14.72 -2.49
CA GLN A 413 10.10 15.29 -2.56
C GLN A 413 10.00 16.72 -2.02
N ASN A 414 10.81 17.11 -1.02
CA ASN A 414 10.85 18.49 -0.53
C ASN A 414 12.26 19.08 -0.37
N ASP A 415 13.24 18.29 0.08
CA ASP A 415 14.51 18.79 0.60
C ASP A 415 15.64 17.75 0.39
N LEU A 416 16.88 18.23 0.19
CA LEU A 416 18.10 17.43 0.11
C LEU A 416 18.41 16.71 1.45
N LEU A 417 17.93 17.22 2.58
CA LEU A 417 18.01 16.53 3.87
C LEU A 417 17.14 15.26 3.94
N GLU A 418 16.08 15.15 3.12
CA GLU A 418 15.35 13.89 2.94
C GLU A 418 16.27 12.85 2.29
N TYR A 419 17.09 13.26 1.30
CA TYR A 419 18.03 12.39 0.59
C TYR A 419 19.16 11.88 1.50
N PHE A 420 19.75 12.75 2.32
CA PHE A 420 20.72 12.33 3.35
C PHE A 420 20.12 11.28 4.29
N SER A 421 18.90 11.51 4.78
CA SER A 421 18.23 10.61 5.71
C SER A 421 17.98 9.23 5.09
N LEU A 422 17.62 9.16 3.81
CA LEU A 422 17.46 7.91 3.06
C LEU A 422 18.79 7.18 2.85
N VAL A 423 19.85 7.89 2.43
CA VAL A 423 21.17 7.26 2.21
C VAL A 423 21.78 6.77 3.51
N HIS A 424 21.70 7.56 4.60
CA HIS A 424 22.19 7.17 5.93
C HIS A 424 21.43 5.97 6.51
N PHE A 425 20.11 5.86 6.26
CA PHE A 425 19.33 4.69 6.68
C PHE A 425 19.79 3.40 5.99
N VAL A 426 20.19 3.51 4.72
CA VAL A 426 20.55 2.39 3.86
C VAL A 426 22.01 1.98 4.06
N ASN A 427 22.94 2.94 4.09
CA ASN A 427 24.37 2.76 4.31
C ASN A 427 24.86 3.80 5.33
N GLN A 428 24.92 3.41 6.60
CA GLN A 428 25.37 4.28 7.70
C GLN A 428 26.82 4.74 7.48
N GLY A 429 27.10 6.02 7.78
CA GLY A 429 28.43 6.62 7.64
C GLY A 429 28.84 7.07 6.23
N LEU A 430 28.17 6.61 5.16
CA LEU A 430 28.59 6.85 3.77
C LEU A 430 28.71 8.35 3.37
N LEU A 431 27.94 9.23 4.01
CA LEU A 431 27.93 10.68 3.78
C LEU A 431 28.39 11.49 5.01
N GLY A 432 29.00 10.85 6.01
CA GLY A 432 29.33 11.47 7.29
C GLY A 432 28.09 11.83 8.13
N THR A 433 28.18 12.90 8.91
CA THR A 433 27.08 13.44 9.70
C THR A 433 26.18 14.40 8.91
N ALA A 434 24.97 14.64 9.40
CA ALA A 434 24.03 15.59 8.79
C ALA A 434 24.57 17.02 8.70
N GLN A 435 25.40 17.45 9.68
CA GLN A 435 25.99 18.79 9.70
C GLN A 435 27.10 18.94 8.64
N GLU A 436 27.94 17.90 8.47
CA GLU A 436 28.96 17.87 7.43
C GLU A 436 28.33 17.83 6.03
N PHE A 437 27.31 16.97 5.84
CA PHE A 437 26.53 16.92 4.60
C PHE A 437 25.91 18.29 4.26
N ARG A 438 25.27 18.94 5.23
CA ARG A 438 24.66 20.26 5.08
C ARG A 438 25.67 21.33 4.67
N LYS A 439 26.84 21.36 5.31
CA LYS A 439 27.91 22.32 5.01
C LYS A 439 28.60 22.04 3.67
N LYS A 440 28.75 20.76 3.28
CA LYS A 440 29.50 20.35 2.08
C LYS A 440 28.65 20.33 0.80
N PHE A 441 27.38 19.95 0.89
CA PHE A 441 26.52 19.71 -0.27
C PHE A 441 25.27 20.61 -0.29
N GLU A 442 24.42 20.55 0.75
CA GLU A 442 23.12 21.26 0.76
C GLU A 442 23.25 22.77 0.51
N ILE A 443 24.04 23.46 1.34
CA ILE A 443 24.16 24.92 1.28
C ILE A 443 24.79 25.39 -0.05
N PRO A 444 25.90 24.80 -0.56
CA PRO A 444 26.40 25.13 -1.89
C PRO A 444 25.41 24.87 -3.02
N ILE A 445 24.73 23.70 -3.03
CA ILE A 445 23.81 23.33 -4.11
C ILE A 445 22.61 24.28 -4.17
N LEU A 446 21.97 24.56 -3.02
CA LEU A 446 20.83 25.48 -2.97
C LEU A 446 21.23 26.91 -3.38
N ARG A 447 22.42 27.39 -2.99
CA ARG A 447 22.90 28.73 -3.39
C ARG A 447 23.17 28.83 -4.89
N GLY A 448 23.84 27.85 -5.50
CA GLY A 448 24.08 27.85 -6.94
C GLY A 448 22.87 27.50 -7.82
N GLN A 449 21.73 27.14 -7.21
CA GLN A 449 20.46 26.93 -7.89
C GLN A 449 19.57 28.19 -7.94
N ASP A 450 19.83 29.22 -7.10
CA ASP A 450 19.09 30.48 -7.15
C ASP A 450 19.28 31.20 -8.50
N ALA A 451 18.22 31.82 -9.02
CA ALA A 451 18.30 32.64 -10.22
C ALA A 451 19.28 33.83 -10.06
N ALA A 452 19.44 34.34 -8.83
CA ALA A 452 20.37 35.41 -8.48
C ALA A 452 21.83 34.94 -8.22
N ALA A 453 22.11 33.64 -8.30
CA ALA A 453 23.43 33.07 -7.99
C ALA A 453 24.54 33.58 -8.92
N THR A 454 25.74 33.80 -8.38
CA THR A 454 26.93 34.14 -9.17
C THR A 454 27.50 32.91 -9.91
N ASP A 455 28.20 33.11 -11.03
CA ASP A 455 28.73 31.99 -11.83
C ASP A 455 29.79 31.15 -11.09
N THR A 456 30.47 31.73 -10.10
CA THR A 456 31.36 31.00 -9.18
C THR A 456 30.58 30.10 -8.22
N GLU A 457 29.45 30.57 -7.65
CA GLU A 457 28.55 29.76 -6.85
C GLU A 457 27.87 28.65 -7.68
N ARG A 458 27.48 28.95 -8.93
CA ARG A 458 26.90 27.97 -9.87
C ARG A 458 27.90 26.84 -10.16
N LYS A 459 29.16 27.17 -10.46
CA LYS A 459 30.20 26.16 -10.72
C LYS A 459 30.46 25.30 -9.48
N LEU A 460 30.60 25.91 -8.30
CA LEU A 460 30.78 25.18 -7.04
C LEU A 460 29.60 24.24 -6.74
N ALA A 461 28.37 24.66 -7.03
CA ALA A 461 27.18 23.82 -6.89
C ALA A 461 27.20 22.62 -7.84
N GLN A 462 27.60 22.80 -9.10
CA GLN A 462 27.77 21.71 -10.07
C GLN A 462 28.85 20.72 -9.64
N GLU A 463 30.03 21.21 -9.21
CA GLU A 463 31.13 20.38 -8.70
C GLU A 463 30.70 19.54 -7.48
N ARG A 464 29.99 20.15 -6.52
CA ARG A 464 29.45 19.44 -5.34
C ARG A 464 28.32 18.48 -5.66
N LEU A 465 27.49 18.80 -6.66
CA LEU A 465 26.43 17.90 -7.09
C LEU A 465 26.99 16.66 -7.81
N ALA A 466 27.97 16.84 -8.69
CA ALA A 466 28.67 15.73 -9.34
C ALA A 466 29.38 14.81 -8.33
N GLU A 467 30.02 15.38 -7.30
CA GLU A 467 30.59 14.62 -6.17
C GLU A 467 29.51 13.79 -5.45
N LEU A 468 28.37 14.40 -5.09
CA LEU A 468 27.27 13.73 -4.40
C LEU A 468 26.65 12.60 -5.24
N VAL A 469 26.35 12.86 -6.51
CA VAL A 469 25.72 11.89 -7.41
C VAL A 469 26.66 10.72 -7.73
N SER A 470 27.96 10.97 -7.89
CA SER A 470 28.97 9.91 -8.06
C SER A 470 29.05 8.96 -6.85
N ILE A 471 28.84 9.47 -5.63
CA ILE A 471 28.74 8.63 -4.42
C ILE A 471 27.41 7.85 -4.40
N VAL A 472 26.27 8.53 -4.60
CA VAL A 472 24.96 7.89 -4.40
C VAL A 472 24.57 6.94 -5.53
N ASN A 473 24.98 7.18 -6.79
CA ASN A 473 24.78 6.25 -7.91
C ASN A 473 25.51 4.90 -7.74
N LYS A 474 26.37 4.75 -6.73
CA LYS A 474 26.93 3.45 -6.32
C LYS A 474 25.92 2.56 -5.57
N CYS A 475 24.93 3.16 -4.89
CA CYS A 475 23.90 2.45 -4.12
C CYS A 475 22.45 2.71 -4.57
N LEU A 476 22.19 3.75 -5.37
CA LEU A 476 20.88 4.12 -5.91
C LEU A 476 20.75 3.72 -7.39
N ILE A 477 19.60 3.15 -7.76
CA ILE A 477 19.16 2.98 -9.15
C ILE A 477 17.84 3.72 -9.37
N ARG A 478 17.79 4.57 -10.40
CA ARG A 478 16.57 5.22 -10.91
C ARG A 478 16.48 5.04 -12.41
N ARG A 479 15.26 4.84 -12.90
CA ARG A 479 14.89 4.76 -14.31
C ARG A 479 13.52 5.40 -14.50
N THR A 480 13.32 6.04 -15.64
CA THR A 480 12.11 6.81 -15.94
C THR A 480 11.01 5.97 -16.59
N SER A 481 9.78 6.47 -16.52
CA SER A 481 8.60 5.85 -17.13
C SER A 481 8.60 5.87 -18.66
N ALA A 482 9.55 6.54 -19.31
CA ALA A 482 9.79 6.43 -20.75
C ALA A 482 10.10 4.98 -21.19
N LEU A 483 10.60 4.12 -20.29
CA LEU A 483 10.75 2.68 -20.56
C LEU A 483 9.39 1.94 -20.68
N LEU A 484 8.31 2.47 -20.08
CA LEU A 484 6.95 1.92 -20.21
C LEU A 484 6.32 2.29 -21.55
N SER A 485 6.71 3.42 -22.15
CA SER A 485 6.22 3.85 -23.48
C SER A 485 6.48 2.85 -24.60
N LYS A 486 7.45 1.94 -24.45
CA LYS A 486 7.71 0.85 -25.40
C LYS A 486 6.68 -0.30 -25.34
N TYR A 487 5.76 -0.28 -24.37
CA TYR A 487 4.87 -1.42 -24.07
C TYR A 487 3.44 -1.06 -23.63
N LEU A 488 3.17 0.19 -23.23
CA LEU A 488 1.83 0.67 -22.87
C LEU A 488 1.23 1.52 -24.00
N PRO A 489 -0.10 1.60 -24.12
CA PRO A 489 -0.75 2.55 -25.03
C PRO A 489 -0.33 4.01 -24.76
N LEU A 490 -0.53 4.89 -25.72
CA LEU A 490 -0.29 6.33 -25.57
C LEU A 490 -1.02 6.90 -24.34
N LYS A 491 -0.30 7.70 -23.56
CA LYS A 491 -0.81 8.61 -22.53
C LYS A 491 -0.70 10.04 -23.06
N TYR A 492 -1.79 10.79 -23.00
CA TYR A 492 -1.79 12.25 -23.09
C TYR A 492 -1.91 12.85 -21.69
N GLU A 493 -1.12 13.88 -21.41
CA GLU A 493 -1.26 14.72 -20.21
C GLU A 493 -1.64 16.14 -20.62
N LEU A 494 -2.70 16.66 -20.00
CA LEU A 494 -3.31 17.95 -20.32
C LEU A 494 -3.50 18.75 -19.02
N VAL A 495 -2.69 19.79 -18.83
CA VAL A 495 -2.87 20.76 -17.74
C VAL A 495 -3.82 21.84 -18.25
N VAL A 496 -5.02 21.91 -17.67
CA VAL A 496 -6.12 22.77 -18.14
C VAL A 496 -6.26 23.94 -17.17
N CYS A 497 -5.94 25.14 -17.67
CA CYS A 497 -6.18 26.39 -16.95
C CYS A 497 -7.62 26.85 -17.22
N ILE A 498 -8.39 27.04 -16.16
CA ILE A 498 -9.82 27.30 -16.18
C ILE A 498 -10.08 28.62 -15.45
N ARG A 499 -10.82 29.54 -16.08
CA ARG A 499 -11.19 30.81 -15.44
C ARG A 499 -12.19 30.57 -14.31
N MET A 500 -12.04 31.31 -13.21
CA MET A 500 -13.04 31.34 -12.15
C MET A 500 -14.36 31.94 -12.64
N GLY A 501 -15.48 31.50 -12.05
CA GLY A 501 -16.78 32.17 -12.25
C GLY A 501 -16.79 33.53 -11.55
N LYS A 502 -17.64 34.47 -12.00
CA LYS A 502 -17.70 35.84 -11.46
C LYS A 502 -17.78 35.87 -9.91
N LEU A 503 -18.73 35.12 -9.36
CA LEU A 503 -18.90 34.96 -7.91
C LEU A 503 -17.63 34.44 -7.20
N GLN A 504 -16.87 33.53 -7.80
CA GLN A 504 -15.60 33.07 -7.22
C GLN A 504 -14.57 34.21 -7.21
N THR A 505 -14.43 34.96 -8.31
CA THR A 505 -13.54 36.13 -8.40
C THR A 505 -13.90 37.19 -7.37
N ASP A 506 -15.18 37.54 -7.24
CA ASP A 506 -15.68 38.54 -6.29
C ASP A 506 -15.40 38.11 -4.83
N LEU A 507 -15.66 36.84 -4.50
CA LEU A 507 -15.34 36.25 -3.19
C LEU A 507 -13.82 36.18 -2.92
N TYR A 508 -13.01 35.86 -3.93
CA TYR A 508 -11.55 35.70 -3.82
C TYR A 508 -10.89 37.07 -3.59
N ASN A 509 -11.35 38.10 -4.31
CA ASN A 509 -10.95 39.49 -4.10
C ASN A 509 -11.41 40.01 -2.73
N SER A 510 -12.66 39.78 -2.33
CA SER A 510 -13.15 40.16 -0.98
C SER A 510 -12.35 39.50 0.14
N PHE A 511 -11.86 38.27 -0.06
CA PHE A 511 -11.03 37.57 0.92
C PHE A 511 -9.62 38.17 1.03
N ILE A 512 -8.94 38.41 -0.10
CA ILE A 512 -7.59 39.01 -0.11
C ILE A 512 -7.59 40.44 0.44
N GLN A 513 -8.62 41.23 0.13
CA GLN A 513 -8.71 42.62 0.57
C GLN A 513 -9.01 42.74 2.09
N SER A 514 -9.41 41.65 2.75
CA SER A 514 -9.77 41.67 4.17
C SER A 514 -8.59 41.99 5.11
N ASP A 515 -8.87 42.82 6.11
CA ASP A 515 -7.90 43.26 7.11
C ASP A 515 -7.19 42.10 7.82
N SER A 516 -7.92 41.04 8.15
CA SER A 516 -7.39 39.87 8.86
C SER A 516 -6.36 39.10 8.03
N VAL A 517 -6.54 39.03 6.70
CA VAL A 517 -5.54 38.45 5.80
C VAL A 517 -4.34 39.39 5.67
N ARG A 518 -4.57 40.69 5.44
CA ARG A 518 -3.51 41.69 5.25
C ARG A 518 -2.59 41.81 6.47
N LYS A 519 -3.15 41.90 7.68
CA LYS A 519 -2.39 41.92 8.95
C LYS A 519 -1.53 40.66 9.10
N SER A 520 -2.06 39.47 8.77
CA SER A 520 -1.27 38.22 8.80
C SER A 520 -0.08 38.18 7.81
N MET A 521 -0.12 38.99 6.74
CA MET A 521 0.97 39.14 5.77
C MET A 521 2.01 40.19 6.18
N GLU A 522 1.68 41.07 7.12
CA GLU A 522 2.55 42.15 7.62
C GLU A 522 3.28 41.74 8.92
N GLU A 523 2.59 41.07 9.85
CA GLU A 523 3.15 40.61 11.15
C GLU A 523 4.36 39.66 11.03
N ASN A 524 4.59 39.05 9.87
CA ASN A 524 5.77 38.21 9.62
C ASN A 524 7.08 39.02 9.46
N SER A 525 7.01 40.36 9.44
CA SER A 525 8.18 41.25 9.37
C SER A 525 8.47 41.92 10.72
N ALA A 526 9.29 41.24 11.54
CA ALA A 526 9.87 41.68 12.82
C ALA A 526 8.96 41.67 14.07
N ASN A 527 9.28 40.77 15.00
CA ASN A 527 9.02 40.79 16.45
C ASN A 527 7.76 41.51 16.97
N SER A 528 6.67 40.75 17.16
CA SER A 528 5.66 41.08 18.18
C SER A 528 4.95 39.86 18.78
N LYS A 529 4.12 40.10 19.81
CA LYS A 529 3.73 39.12 20.83
C LYS A 529 2.65 38.12 20.36
N LYS A 530 2.58 36.98 21.04
CA LYS A 530 1.62 35.88 20.83
C LYS A 530 0.14 36.31 21.05
N GLY A 531 -0.48 36.90 20.03
CA GLY A 531 -1.94 36.87 19.85
C GLY A 531 -2.42 35.58 19.17
N LYS A 532 -3.73 35.33 19.15
CA LYS A 532 -4.33 34.31 18.27
C LYS A 532 -4.44 34.87 16.84
N SER A 533 -3.31 34.97 16.14
CA SER A 533 -3.29 35.44 14.74
C SER A 533 -3.92 34.40 13.80
N PHE A 534 -4.65 34.87 12.78
CA PHE A 534 -5.29 34.04 11.77
C PHE A 534 -4.22 33.38 10.90
N SER A 535 -4.08 32.05 11.00
CA SER A 535 -2.95 31.36 10.37
C SER A 535 -3.01 31.44 8.84
N THR A 536 -1.91 31.88 8.23
CA THR A 536 -1.68 31.90 6.78
C THR A 536 -1.99 30.54 6.11
N LEU A 537 -1.81 29.42 6.83
CA LEU A 537 -2.16 28.08 6.34
C LEU A 537 -3.68 27.85 6.24
N ALA A 538 -4.46 28.44 7.15
CA ALA A 538 -5.92 28.44 7.06
C ALA A 538 -6.40 29.29 5.88
N ALA A 539 -5.79 30.47 5.67
CA ALA A 539 -6.07 31.33 4.51
C ALA A 539 -5.83 30.59 3.18
N ILE A 540 -4.67 29.96 3.02
CA ILE A 540 -4.33 29.10 1.86
C ILE A 540 -5.37 27.99 1.66
N THR A 541 -5.78 27.32 2.75
CA THR A 541 -6.75 26.23 2.69
C THR A 541 -8.15 26.71 2.25
N LEU A 542 -8.53 27.94 2.62
CA LEU A 542 -9.80 28.55 2.24
C LEU A 542 -9.81 28.99 0.78
N LEU A 543 -8.72 29.59 0.29
CA LEU A 543 -8.57 29.93 -1.12
C LEU A 543 -8.62 28.69 -2.02
N LYS A 544 -7.92 27.59 -1.65
CA LYS A 544 -8.02 26.32 -2.39
C LYS A 544 -9.44 25.75 -2.42
N LYS A 545 -10.19 25.87 -1.34
CA LYS A 545 -11.61 25.47 -1.29
C LYS A 545 -12.49 26.33 -2.19
N LEU A 546 -12.27 27.66 -2.20
CA LEU A 546 -13.01 28.59 -3.04
C LEU A 546 -12.78 28.34 -4.54
N CYS A 547 -11.54 28.05 -4.95
CA CYS A 547 -11.22 27.62 -6.32
C CYS A 547 -11.95 26.33 -6.71
N CYS A 548 -12.14 25.40 -5.76
CA CYS A 548 -12.89 24.16 -5.98
C CYS A 548 -14.40 24.42 -6.16
N HIS A 549 -15.07 24.95 -5.14
CA HIS A 549 -16.49 25.37 -5.21
C HIS A 549 -16.87 26.28 -4.03
N PRO A 550 -17.68 27.35 -4.22
CA PRO A 550 -18.16 28.22 -3.13
C PRO A 550 -18.82 27.48 -1.96
N ASP A 551 -19.55 26.38 -2.20
CA ASP A 551 -20.15 25.55 -1.13
C ASP A 551 -19.16 25.16 -0.03
N LEU A 552 -17.91 24.87 -0.38
CA LEU A 552 -16.88 24.39 0.57
C LEU A 552 -16.46 25.44 1.61
N VAL A 553 -16.95 26.67 1.43
CA VAL A 553 -16.70 27.87 2.22
C VAL A 553 -18.01 28.50 2.72
N TYR A 554 -19.18 28.05 2.24
CA TYR A 554 -20.48 28.66 2.54
C TYR A 554 -20.80 28.70 4.04
N ASP A 555 -20.54 27.62 4.77
CA ASP A 555 -20.70 27.55 6.23
C ASP A 555 -19.91 28.69 6.93
N LYS A 556 -18.71 28.97 6.43
CA LYS A 556 -17.80 30.01 6.96
C LYS A 556 -18.17 31.44 6.56
N ILE A 557 -18.95 31.59 5.49
CA ILE A 557 -19.59 32.85 5.07
C ILE A 557 -20.80 33.13 5.98
N LEU A 558 -21.59 32.10 6.33
CA LEU A 558 -22.67 32.21 7.31
C LEU A 558 -22.15 32.54 8.72
N GLU A 559 -21.08 31.87 9.16
CA GLU A 559 -20.37 32.17 10.42
C GLU A 559 -19.73 33.57 10.46
N LYS A 560 -19.62 34.27 9.32
CA LYS A 560 -18.85 35.52 9.13
C LYS A 560 -17.40 35.41 9.65
N SER A 561 -16.79 34.24 9.48
CA SER A 561 -15.42 34.00 9.97
C SER A 561 -14.39 34.87 9.24
N ASP A 562 -13.24 35.09 9.88
CA ASP A 562 -12.15 35.98 9.43
C ASP A 562 -11.93 35.91 7.90
N GLY A 563 -12.11 37.06 7.23
CA GLY A 563 -11.97 37.22 5.78
C GLY A 563 -13.26 37.02 4.96
N PHE A 564 -14.36 36.58 5.54
CA PHE A 564 -15.66 36.41 4.86
C PHE A 564 -16.78 37.34 5.38
N GLU A 565 -16.44 38.33 6.21
CA GLU A 565 -17.38 39.29 6.84
C GLU A 565 -18.35 39.98 5.87
N ASN A 566 -17.87 40.35 4.67
CA ASN A 566 -18.69 40.98 3.62
C ASN A 566 -19.19 40.00 2.56
N ALA A 567 -18.65 38.77 2.48
CA ALA A 567 -18.95 37.81 1.43
C ALA A 567 -20.42 37.35 1.41
N ALA A 568 -21.12 37.39 2.55
CA ALA A 568 -22.53 37.04 2.65
C ALA A 568 -23.45 37.93 1.77
N LYS A 569 -22.98 39.14 1.38
CA LYS A 569 -23.70 40.07 0.49
C LYS A 569 -23.56 39.71 -1.00
N LEU A 570 -22.59 38.87 -1.36
CA LEU A 570 -22.27 38.50 -2.75
C LEU A 570 -22.98 37.21 -3.19
N MET A 571 -23.49 36.41 -2.25
CA MET A 571 -24.18 35.16 -2.57
C MET A 571 -25.56 35.41 -3.23
N PRO A 572 -26.00 34.55 -4.18
CA PRO A 572 -27.32 34.67 -4.77
C PRO A 572 -28.46 34.59 -3.73
N PRO A 573 -29.56 35.35 -3.91
CA PRO A 573 -30.73 35.21 -3.05
C PRO A 573 -31.30 33.79 -3.12
N ASN A 574 -31.79 33.28 -1.99
CA ASN A 574 -32.31 31.91 -1.81
C ASN A 574 -31.30 30.78 -2.11
N TYR A 575 -29.99 31.01 -1.93
CA TYR A 575 -28.98 29.96 -2.03
C TYR A 575 -29.24 28.76 -1.09
N SER A 576 -29.02 27.54 -1.57
CA SER A 576 -29.13 26.33 -0.75
C SER A 576 -28.10 25.26 -1.13
N THR A 577 -27.34 24.80 -0.15
CA THR A 577 -26.32 23.74 -0.31
C THR A 577 -26.89 22.33 -0.57
N LYS A 578 -28.23 22.18 -0.62
CA LYS A 578 -28.90 20.91 -0.94
C LYS A 578 -28.74 20.53 -2.41
N GLU A 579 -28.87 21.50 -3.32
CA GLU A 579 -28.66 21.29 -4.75
C GLU A 579 -27.35 21.90 -5.20
N ILE A 580 -26.53 21.11 -5.89
CA ILE A 580 -25.30 21.60 -6.48
C ILE A 580 -25.59 22.37 -7.79
N MET A 581 -24.92 23.51 -7.97
CA MET A 581 -25.03 24.38 -9.14
C MET A 581 -23.64 24.54 -9.79
N PRO A 582 -23.27 23.66 -10.75
CA PRO A 582 -21.92 23.61 -11.33
C PRO A 582 -21.39 24.94 -11.88
N GLU A 583 -22.29 25.77 -12.39
CA GLU A 583 -22.03 27.11 -12.94
C GLU A 583 -21.34 28.07 -11.95
N LEU A 584 -21.44 27.82 -10.64
CA LEU A 584 -20.77 28.64 -9.61
C LEU A 584 -19.29 28.30 -9.40
N SER A 585 -18.75 27.29 -10.09
CA SER A 585 -17.31 27.07 -10.19
C SER A 585 -16.90 26.76 -11.61
N GLY A 586 -15.95 27.54 -12.15
CA GLY A 586 -15.41 27.27 -13.48
C GLY A 586 -14.89 25.83 -13.62
N LYS A 587 -14.22 25.32 -12.58
CA LYS A 587 -13.75 23.92 -12.54
C LYS A 587 -14.88 22.90 -12.57
N LEU A 588 -15.96 23.13 -11.83
CA LEU A 588 -17.07 22.19 -11.74
C LEU A 588 -17.94 22.24 -13.00
N MET A 589 -18.10 23.41 -13.61
CA MET A 589 -18.75 23.60 -14.90
C MET A 589 -17.98 22.88 -16.03
N VAL A 590 -16.66 23.07 -16.13
CA VAL A 590 -15.82 22.32 -17.08
C VAL A 590 -15.88 20.81 -16.81
N LEU A 591 -15.90 20.38 -15.54
CA LEU A 591 -16.03 18.96 -15.19
C LEU A 591 -17.38 18.38 -15.67
N ASP A 592 -18.50 19.06 -15.42
CA ASP A 592 -19.83 18.61 -15.83
C ASP A 592 -19.98 18.58 -17.36
N CYS A 593 -19.48 19.61 -18.06
CA CYS A 593 -19.34 19.61 -19.52
C CYS A 593 -18.55 18.37 -20.03
N LEU A 594 -17.41 18.08 -19.39
CA LEU A 594 -16.51 16.98 -19.80
C LEU A 594 -17.12 15.61 -19.51
N LEU A 595 -17.73 15.41 -18.34
CA LEU A 595 -18.42 14.16 -17.98
C LEU A 595 -19.58 13.88 -18.94
N ALA A 596 -20.39 14.89 -19.27
CA ALA A 596 -21.48 14.76 -20.23
C ALA A 596 -20.97 14.44 -21.63
N SER A 597 -20.00 15.19 -22.14
CA SER A 597 -19.41 14.99 -23.47
C SER A 597 -18.74 13.61 -23.62
N ILE A 598 -18.01 13.14 -22.61
CA ILE A 598 -17.47 11.78 -22.62
C ILE A 598 -18.63 10.77 -22.64
N LYS A 599 -19.66 10.93 -21.79
CA LYS A 599 -20.77 9.97 -21.68
C LYS A 599 -21.60 9.85 -22.97
N THR A 600 -21.69 10.90 -23.79
CA THR A 600 -22.36 10.86 -25.09
C THR A 600 -21.45 10.42 -26.24
N THR A 601 -20.14 10.69 -26.16
CA THR A 601 -19.20 10.49 -27.28
C THR A 601 -18.45 9.16 -27.21
N THR A 602 -18.16 8.62 -26.02
CA THR A 602 -17.42 7.36 -25.86
C THR A 602 -17.93 6.49 -24.71
N ASN A 603 -17.71 5.17 -24.81
CA ASN A 603 -17.93 4.25 -23.70
C ASN A 603 -16.63 4.10 -22.86
N ASP A 604 -16.20 5.22 -22.29
CA ASP A 604 -15.01 5.33 -21.44
C ASP A 604 -15.38 5.42 -19.96
N LYS A 605 -14.58 4.81 -19.07
CA LYS A 605 -14.70 4.94 -17.62
C LYS A 605 -13.69 5.98 -17.12
N ILE A 606 -14.10 6.78 -16.14
CA ILE A 606 -13.38 7.98 -15.68
C ILE A 606 -12.99 7.82 -14.21
N VAL A 607 -11.77 8.22 -13.86
CA VAL A 607 -11.29 8.36 -12.49
C VAL A 607 -11.28 9.83 -12.08
N LEU A 608 -11.90 10.17 -10.95
CA LEU A 608 -11.85 11.52 -10.36
C LEU A 608 -10.99 11.50 -9.11
N VAL A 609 -10.02 12.41 -9.04
CA VAL A 609 -9.08 12.54 -7.91
C VAL A 609 -9.17 13.95 -7.31
N SER A 610 -9.28 14.02 -5.99
CA SER A 610 -9.17 15.28 -5.22
C SER A 610 -8.34 15.06 -3.95
N ASN A 611 -7.74 16.13 -3.40
CA ASN A 611 -7.11 16.05 -2.07
C ASN A 611 -8.12 16.14 -0.91
N TYR A 612 -9.33 16.63 -1.16
CA TYR A 612 -10.32 16.96 -0.14
C TYR A 612 -11.54 16.04 -0.22
N THR A 613 -11.90 15.39 0.89
CA THR A 613 -13.12 14.56 0.95
C THR A 613 -14.39 15.38 0.71
N GLN A 614 -14.42 16.64 1.14
CA GLN A 614 -15.56 17.54 0.89
C GLN A 614 -15.81 17.81 -0.60
N THR A 615 -14.77 17.82 -1.43
CA THR A 615 -14.90 17.90 -2.88
C THR A 615 -15.44 16.59 -3.47
N LEU A 616 -15.10 15.44 -2.90
CA LEU A 616 -15.73 14.16 -3.26
C LEU A 616 -17.22 14.13 -2.88
N ASP A 617 -17.59 14.68 -1.72
CA ASP A 617 -19.00 14.84 -1.31
C ASP A 617 -19.79 15.69 -2.34
N LEU A 618 -19.17 16.71 -2.95
CA LEU A 618 -19.74 17.48 -4.06
C LEU A 618 -19.84 16.67 -5.37
N PHE A 619 -18.85 15.83 -5.69
CA PHE A 619 -18.92 14.94 -6.86
C PHE A 619 -20.04 13.91 -6.73
N GLU A 620 -20.32 13.40 -5.52
CA GLU A 620 -21.47 12.52 -5.27
C GLU A 620 -22.79 13.25 -5.55
N LYS A 621 -22.97 14.49 -5.04
CA LYS A 621 -24.14 15.33 -5.37
C LYS A 621 -24.28 15.54 -6.88
N LEU A 622 -23.19 15.81 -7.60
CA LEU A 622 -23.20 15.98 -9.06
C LEU A 622 -23.61 14.70 -9.77
N CYS A 623 -23.06 13.54 -9.38
CA CYS A 623 -23.39 12.26 -9.97
C CYS A 623 -24.83 11.85 -9.70
N HIS A 624 -25.39 12.16 -8.52
CA HIS A 624 -26.82 12.02 -8.26
C HIS A 624 -27.67 12.93 -9.17
N LYS A 625 -27.33 14.23 -9.28
CA LYS A 625 -28.04 15.20 -10.13
C LYS A 625 -27.99 14.85 -11.63
N ARG A 626 -26.93 14.18 -12.09
CA ARG A 626 -26.76 13.70 -13.48
C ARG A 626 -27.07 12.22 -13.69
N CYS A 627 -27.57 11.50 -12.67
CA CYS A 627 -27.85 10.06 -12.71
C CYS A 627 -26.66 9.17 -13.17
N TYR A 628 -25.44 9.53 -12.80
CA TYR A 628 -24.24 8.75 -13.10
C TYR A 628 -23.98 7.68 -12.04
N ASN A 629 -23.87 6.41 -12.46
CA ASN A 629 -23.35 5.34 -11.63
C ASN A 629 -21.89 5.61 -11.25
N TYR A 630 -21.61 5.70 -9.96
CA TYR A 630 -20.28 6.02 -9.46
C TYR A 630 -19.85 5.10 -8.31
N VAL A 631 -18.56 5.11 -8.03
CA VAL A 631 -17.89 4.38 -6.95
C VAL A 631 -16.99 5.36 -6.19
N ARG A 632 -17.06 5.38 -4.86
CA ARG A 632 -16.20 6.21 -3.99
C ARG A 632 -15.21 5.35 -3.20
N LEU A 633 -13.94 5.74 -3.18
CA LEU A 633 -12.87 5.15 -2.39
C LEU A 633 -12.14 6.21 -1.55
N ASP A 634 -12.39 6.20 -0.24
CA ASP A 634 -11.70 7.05 0.73
C ASP A 634 -11.09 6.24 1.89
N GLY A 635 -10.61 6.95 2.92
CA GLY A 635 -9.96 6.36 4.10
C GLY A 635 -10.88 5.52 4.99
N THR A 636 -12.20 5.68 4.90
CA THR A 636 -13.17 4.94 5.73
C THR A 636 -13.39 3.51 5.23
N MET A 637 -13.10 3.23 3.96
CA MET A 637 -13.30 1.91 3.36
C MET A 637 -12.33 0.86 3.92
N THR A 638 -12.90 -0.16 4.57
CA THR A 638 -12.17 -1.35 4.99
C THR A 638 -11.48 -2.05 3.81
N ILE A 639 -10.28 -2.58 4.03
CA ILE A 639 -9.43 -3.13 2.97
C ILE A 639 -10.12 -4.26 2.20
N LYS A 640 -10.95 -5.09 2.87
CA LYS A 640 -11.76 -6.15 2.22
C LYS A 640 -12.82 -5.59 1.26
N LYS A 641 -13.44 -4.44 1.57
CA LYS A 641 -14.40 -3.77 0.67
C LYS A 641 -13.65 -3.10 -0.50
N ARG A 642 -12.46 -2.54 -0.22
CA ARG A 642 -11.62 -1.84 -1.21
C ARG A 642 -11.24 -2.74 -2.40
N SER A 643 -10.72 -3.95 -2.15
CA SER A 643 -10.34 -4.88 -3.24
C SER A 643 -11.52 -5.23 -4.16
N LYS A 644 -12.64 -5.70 -3.58
CA LYS A 644 -13.86 -6.05 -4.35
C LYS A 644 -14.39 -4.91 -5.21
N VAL A 645 -14.28 -3.68 -4.73
CA VAL A 645 -14.76 -2.48 -5.43
C VAL A 645 -13.84 -2.11 -6.60
N VAL A 646 -12.53 -2.26 -6.45
CA VAL A 646 -11.55 -2.11 -7.54
C VAL A 646 -11.68 -3.24 -8.58
N GLU A 647 -11.90 -4.47 -8.14
CA GLU A 647 -12.17 -5.63 -9.00
C GLU A 647 -13.44 -5.40 -9.85
N LYS A 648 -14.55 -5.00 -9.21
CA LYS A 648 -15.81 -4.65 -9.91
C LYS A 648 -15.62 -3.52 -10.92
N PHE A 649 -14.92 -2.44 -10.57
CA PHE A 649 -14.72 -1.32 -11.50
C PHE A 649 -13.88 -1.71 -12.73
N ASN A 650 -12.85 -2.56 -12.54
CA ASN A 650 -11.98 -3.05 -13.60
C ASN A 650 -12.65 -4.08 -14.53
N ASP A 651 -13.76 -4.69 -14.14
CA ASP A 651 -14.58 -5.53 -15.03
C ASP A 651 -15.16 -4.69 -16.18
N PRO A 652 -14.94 -5.05 -17.46
CA PRO A 652 -15.58 -4.39 -18.60
C PRO A 652 -17.11 -4.38 -18.54
N ASN A 653 -17.72 -5.37 -17.87
CA ASN A 653 -19.17 -5.54 -17.79
C ASN A 653 -19.84 -4.70 -16.69
N SER A 654 -19.08 -4.01 -15.83
CA SER A 654 -19.69 -3.23 -14.75
C SER A 654 -20.17 -1.85 -15.22
N ASN A 655 -21.44 -1.55 -14.92
CA ASN A 655 -22.12 -0.30 -15.25
C ASN A 655 -21.61 0.95 -14.50
N ASP A 656 -20.45 0.87 -13.83
CA ASP A 656 -19.86 1.94 -13.04
C ASP A 656 -19.08 2.88 -13.97
N PHE A 657 -19.53 4.13 -14.13
CA PHE A 657 -18.94 5.11 -15.05
C PHE A 657 -17.80 5.90 -14.41
N ILE A 658 -17.96 6.30 -13.14
CA ILE A 658 -17.04 7.19 -12.42
C ILE A 658 -16.45 6.47 -11.19
N PHE A 659 -15.13 6.55 -11.02
CA PHE A 659 -14.43 6.11 -9.82
C PHE A 659 -13.77 7.30 -9.11
N MET A 660 -14.35 7.72 -7.99
CA MET A 660 -13.85 8.81 -7.15
C MET A 660 -12.86 8.26 -6.12
N LEU A 661 -11.73 8.93 -5.94
CA LEU A 661 -10.83 8.67 -4.82
C LEU A 661 -10.18 9.94 -4.27
N SER A 662 -9.74 9.89 -3.02
CA SER A 662 -8.79 10.90 -2.53
C SER A 662 -7.36 10.55 -2.99
N SER A 663 -6.56 11.55 -3.35
CA SER A 663 -5.16 11.40 -3.77
C SER A 663 -4.35 10.50 -2.82
N LYS A 664 -4.49 10.74 -1.51
CA LYS A 664 -3.84 10.00 -0.42
C LYS A 664 -4.32 8.54 -0.30
N ALA A 665 -5.57 8.25 -0.67
CA ALA A 665 -6.04 6.86 -0.82
C ALA A 665 -5.55 6.23 -2.14
N GLY A 666 -5.34 7.02 -3.18
CA GLY A 666 -4.78 6.62 -4.48
C GLY A 666 -3.32 6.17 -4.43
N GLY A 667 -2.49 6.83 -3.62
CA GLY A 667 -1.10 6.42 -3.38
C GLY A 667 -0.93 4.96 -2.92
N CYS A 668 -1.98 4.37 -2.35
CA CYS A 668 -2.02 3.01 -1.81
C CYS A 668 -2.03 1.88 -2.87
N GLY A 669 -1.12 1.90 -3.85
CA GLY A 669 -0.79 0.70 -4.66
C GLY A 669 -1.81 0.29 -5.72
N LEU A 670 -2.96 0.97 -5.82
CA LEU A 670 -4.11 0.55 -6.61
C LEU A 670 -3.81 0.43 -8.12
N ASN A 671 -4.63 -0.36 -8.81
CA ASN A 671 -4.61 -0.56 -10.26
C ASN A 671 -6.03 -0.35 -10.82
N LEU A 672 -6.22 0.66 -11.68
CA LEU A 672 -7.53 1.13 -12.17
C LEU A 672 -7.60 1.09 -13.71
N ILE A 673 -7.06 0.02 -14.31
CA ILE A 673 -6.98 -0.19 -15.77
C ILE A 673 -8.34 -0.32 -16.49
N GLY A 674 -9.46 -0.46 -15.75
CA GLY A 674 -10.81 -0.38 -16.33
C GLY A 674 -11.18 1.02 -16.83
N ALA A 675 -10.52 2.06 -16.31
CA ALA A 675 -10.61 3.41 -16.82
C ALA A 675 -9.51 3.70 -17.85
N ASN A 676 -9.71 4.74 -18.64
CA ASN A 676 -8.67 5.35 -19.48
C ASN A 676 -8.54 6.87 -19.28
N ARG A 677 -9.51 7.51 -18.61
CA ARG A 677 -9.52 8.96 -18.35
C ARG A 677 -9.35 9.21 -16.85
N LEU A 678 -8.49 10.14 -16.46
CA LEU A 678 -8.30 10.56 -15.08
C LEU A 678 -8.31 12.08 -14.96
N VAL A 679 -9.13 12.63 -14.08
CA VAL A 679 -9.15 14.06 -13.74
C VAL A 679 -8.56 14.26 -12.36
N MET A 680 -7.42 14.95 -12.29
CA MET A 680 -6.91 15.55 -11.06
C MET A 680 -7.55 16.92 -10.89
N PHE A 681 -8.50 17.04 -9.97
CA PHE A 681 -9.33 18.23 -9.83
C PHE A 681 -8.65 19.38 -9.09
N ASP A 682 -7.72 19.08 -8.16
CA ASP A 682 -6.98 20.08 -7.39
C ASP A 682 -5.54 19.60 -7.10
N PRO A 683 -4.51 20.47 -7.21
CA PRO A 683 -3.10 20.07 -7.06
C PRO A 683 -2.68 19.99 -5.59
N ASP A 684 -1.83 19.02 -5.22
CA ASP A 684 -1.19 18.98 -3.90
C ASP A 684 0.10 19.83 -3.81
N TRP A 685 0.62 20.08 -2.61
CA TRP A 685 1.92 20.76 -2.41
C TRP A 685 3.16 19.86 -2.66
N ASN A 686 2.95 18.56 -2.83
CA ASN A 686 3.98 17.58 -3.17
C ASN A 686 3.67 16.95 -4.54
N PRO A 687 4.45 17.20 -5.60
CA PRO A 687 4.17 16.64 -6.94
C PRO A 687 4.06 15.11 -6.94
N ALA A 688 4.83 14.45 -6.06
CA ALA A 688 4.79 13.00 -5.93
C ALA A 688 3.42 12.44 -5.52
N ASN A 689 2.57 13.22 -4.84
CA ASN A 689 1.21 12.78 -4.48
C ASN A 689 0.28 12.78 -5.71
N ASP A 690 0.41 13.79 -6.58
CA ASP A 690 -0.31 13.85 -7.85
C ASP A 690 0.16 12.70 -8.77
N ASP A 691 1.48 12.56 -8.96
CA ASP A 691 2.09 11.50 -9.78
C ASP A 691 1.71 10.08 -9.29
N GLN A 692 1.68 9.89 -7.97
CA GLN A 692 1.20 8.65 -7.32
C GLN A 692 -0.25 8.32 -7.63
N ALA A 693 -1.11 9.29 -7.94
CA ALA A 693 -2.50 9.06 -8.32
C ALA A 693 -2.67 8.90 -9.84
N MET A 694 -1.88 9.63 -10.64
CA MET A 694 -1.87 9.52 -12.11
C MET A 694 -1.37 8.12 -12.57
N ALA A 695 -0.36 7.55 -11.90
CA ALA A 695 0.20 6.22 -12.15
C ALA A 695 -0.69 5.02 -11.73
N ARG A 696 -2.02 5.21 -11.72
CA ARG A 696 -3.05 4.19 -11.41
C ARG A 696 -3.86 3.75 -12.62
N VAL A 697 -3.97 4.59 -13.64
CA VAL A 697 -4.74 4.32 -14.88
C VAL A 697 -3.82 3.92 -16.04
N TRP A 698 -2.69 4.61 -16.20
CA TRP A 698 -1.65 4.22 -17.16
C TRP A 698 -0.70 3.22 -16.51
N ARG A 699 -0.99 1.92 -16.68
CA ARG A 699 -0.30 0.82 -15.99
C ARG A 699 -0.43 -0.49 -16.77
N ASP A 700 0.41 -1.48 -16.43
CA ASP A 700 0.43 -2.79 -17.09
C ASP A 700 -0.95 -3.47 -17.05
N GLY A 701 -1.41 -3.93 -18.21
CA GLY A 701 -2.79 -4.40 -18.45
C GLY A 701 -3.74 -3.35 -19.07
N GLN A 702 -3.36 -2.08 -19.15
CA GLN A 702 -4.11 -1.05 -19.91
C GLN A 702 -4.12 -1.37 -21.41
N LYS A 703 -5.26 -1.11 -22.07
CA LYS A 703 -5.49 -1.39 -23.51
C LYS A 703 -5.97 -0.18 -24.31
N LYS A 704 -6.51 0.86 -23.68
CA LYS A 704 -7.01 2.08 -24.33
C LYS A 704 -5.98 3.21 -24.27
N LEU A 705 -6.09 4.13 -25.23
CA LEU A 705 -5.46 5.46 -25.16
C LEU A 705 -5.88 6.16 -23.86
N CYS A 706 -4.91 6.67 -23.12
CA CYS A 706 -5.12 7.29 -21.81
C CYS A 706 -5.07 8.82 -21.89
N PHE A 707 -5.95 9.48 -21.13
CA PHE A 707 -5.97 10.94 -21.00
C PHE A 707 -5.97 11.32 -19.53
N ILE A 708 -5.01 12.16 -19.13
CA ILE A 708 -4.90 12.67 -17.77
C ILE A 708 -5.07 14.19 -17.82
N TYR A 709 -6.10 14.68 -17.15
CA TYR A 709 -6.43 16.10 -17.04
C TYR A 709 -6.01 16.61 -15.67
N ARG A 710 -5.36 17.77 -15.60
CA ARG A 710 -4.98 18.44 -14.35
C ARG A 710 -5.61 19.84 -14.34
N PHE A 711 -6.62 20.05 -13.50
CA PHE A 711 -7.40 21.29 -13.49
C PHE A 711 -6.79 22.34 -12.55
N LEU A 712 -6.56 23.56 -13.05
CA LEU A 712 -6.02 24.70 -12.31
C LEU A 712 -6.90 25.93 -12.54
N CYS A 713 -7.23 26.68 -11.48
CA CYS A 713 -7.86 27.99 -11.63
C CYS A 713 -6.84 29.05 -12.08
N THR A 714 -7.07 29.63 -13.26
CA THR A 714 -6.17 30.59 -13.92
C THR A 714 -5.89 31.81 -13.06
N GLY A 715 -4.61 32.19 -12.93
CA GLY A 715 -4.18 33.38 -12.17
C GLY A 715 -4.35 33.28 -10.65
N THR A 716 -4.70 32.10 -10.10
CA THR A 716 -4.93 31.88 -8.66
C THR A 716 -3.75 31.20 -7.95
N ILE A 717 -3.87 31.03 -6.63
CA ILE A 717 -2.97 30.24 -5.79
C ILE A 717 -2.72 28.82 -6.33
N GLU A 718 -3.63 28.23 -7.11
CA GLU A 718 -3.41 26.90 -7.68
C GLU A 718 -2.35 26.88 -8.79
N GLU A 719 -2.27 27.91 -9.65
CA GLU A 719 -1.14 28.05 -10.58
C GLU A 719 0.17 28.28 -9.81
N LYS A 720 0.16 29.07 -8.73
CA LYS A 720 1.34 29.28 -7.88
C LYS A 720 1.80 28.00 -7.16
N ILE A 721 0.86 27.13 -6.74
CA ILE A 721 1.14 25.79 -6.21
C ILE A 721 1.74 24.91 -7.31
N PHE A 722 1.20 24.95 -8.53
CA PHE A 722 1.66 24.16 -9.66
C PHE A 722 3.07 24.58 -10.14
N GLN A 723 3.38 25.87 -10.15
CA GLN A 723 4.75 26.38 -10.36
C GLN A 723 5.73 25.85 -9.32
N ARG A 724 5.33 25.81 -8.05
CA ARG A 724 6.14 25.23 -6.97
C ARG A 724 6.27 23.70 -7.05
N GLN A 725 5.28 22.99 -7.61
CA GLN A 725 5.43 21.58 -7.99
C GLN A 725 6.48 21.43 -9.11
N ALA A 726 6.41 22.25 -10.16
CA ALA A 726 7.36 22.21 -11.27
C ALA A 726 8.79 22.47 -10.78
N HIS A 727 9.01 23.52 -9.98
CA HIS A 727 10.31 23.80 -9.35
C HIS A 727 10.84 22.63 -8.50
N LYS A 728 9.97 21.92 -7.76
CA LYS A 728 10.36 20.71 -7.01
C LYS A 728 10.72 19.53 -7.93
N LYS A 729 10.00 19.33 -9.04
CA LYS A 729 10.34 18.31 -10.05
C LYS A 729 11.69 18.63 -10.70
N ALA A 730 11.86 19.85 -11.19
CA ALA A 730 13.10 20.38 -11.73
C ALA A 730 14.30 20.11 -10.82
N LEU A 731 14.22 20.48 -9.53
CA LEU A 731 15.27 20.22 -8.55
C LEU A 731 15.53 18.70 -8.38
N SER A 732 14.49 17.86 -8.34
CA SER A 732 14.67 16.40 -8.29
C SER A 732 15.26 15.80 -9.58
N SER A 733 15.06 16.44 -10.73
CA SER A 733 15.63 16.02 -12.02
C SER A 733 17.12 16.35 -12.07
N THR A 734 17.49 17.62 -11.90
CA THR A 734 18.90 18.05 -11.86
C THR A 734 19.72 17.27 -10.82
N VAL A 735 19.14 16.99 -9.64
CA VAL A 735 19.87 16.35 -8.53
C VAL A 735 20.04 14.84 -8.67
N VAL A 736 19.18 14.14 -9.43
CA VAL A 736 19.19 12.66 -9.48
C VAL A 736 19.36 12.11 -10.89
N ASP A 737 18.80 12.78 -11.90
CA ASP A 737 18.85 12.36 -13.30
C ASP A 737 19.94 13.12 -14.10
N GLN A 738 20.62 14.08 -13.44
CA GLN A 738 21.77 14.86 -13.96
C GLN A 738 21.44 15.76 -15.16
N GLU A 739 20.18 16.15 -15.34
CA GLU A 739 19.76 17.02 -16.44
C GLU A 739 20.32 18.44 -16.29
N GLU A 740 21.16 18.87 -17.25
CA GLU A 740 21.87 20.15 -17.22
C GLU A 740 20.97 21.34 -17.63
N ASP A 741 20.05 21.12 -18.57
CA ASP A 741 19.21 22.16 -19.23
C ASP A 741 17.90 22.52 -18.49
N VAL A 742 17.71 22.05 -17.25
CA VAL A 742 16.48 22.29 -16.47
C VAL A 742 16.26 23.78 -16.19
N ALA A 743 15.09 24.32 -16.59
CA ALA A 743 14.90 25.76 -16.75
C ALA A 743 14.51 26.48 -15.44
N ARG A 744 15.49 27.11 -14.78
CA ARG A 744 15.39 27.68 -13.42
C ARG A 744 14.60 29.00 -13.37
N HIS A 745 13.27 28.91 -13.51
CA HIS A 745 12.36 30.05 -13.67
C HIS A 745 11.75 30.65 -12.38
N PHE A 746 12.04 30.12 -11.18
CA PHE A 746 11.33 30.47 -9.94
C PHE A 746 12.28 30.78 -8.77
N THR A 747 11.84 31.60 -7.81
CA THR A 747 12.64 32.02 -6.64
C THR A 747 11.89 31.76 -5.32
N LEU A 748 12.60 31.83 -4.19
CA LEU A 748 12.07 31.45 -2.87
C LEU A 748 11.19 32.52 -2.19
N ASN A 749 11.25 33.78 -2.63
CA ASN A 749 10.61 34.92 -1.95
C ASN A 749 9.10 35.07 -2.23
N ASP A 750 8.50 34.18 -3.03
CA ASP A 750 7.13 34.24 -3.56
C ASP A 750 6.00 34.02 -2.51
N LEU A 751 6.16 34.37 -1.24
CA LEU A 751 5.08 34.24 -0.23
C LEU A 751 3.95 35.26 -0.42
N ARG A 752 4.26 36.50 -0.84
CA ARG A 752 3.23 37.48 -1.25
C ARG A 752 2.57 37.07 -2.57
N ASP A 753 3.34 36.45 -3.47
CA ASP A 753 2.88 35.98 -4.78
C ASP A 753 1.81 34.87 -4.70
N LEU A 754 1.77 34.10 -3.60
CA LEU A 754 0.71 33.10 -3.35
C LEU A 754 -0.69 33.70 -3.20
N PHE A 755 -0.78 34.97 -2.75
CA PHE A 755 -2.03 35.65 -2.44
C PHE A 755 -2.43 36.69 -3.49
N LYS A 756 -1.71 36.78 -4.62
CA LYS A 756 -2.07 37.64 -5.74
C LYS A 756 -3.09 36.94 -6.64
N LEU A 757 -4.09 37.67 -7.12
CA LEU A 757 -4.97 37.26 -8.22
C LEU A 757 -4.54 37.99 -9.50
N GLU A 758 -4.48 37.28 -10.62
CA GLU A 758 -4.05 37.81 -11.93
C GLU A 758 -5.13 37.62 -13.00
N GLU A 759 -6.27 38.30 -12.84
CA GLU A 759 -7.51 38.10 -13.63
C GLU A 759 -7.32 38.22 -15.15
N ASN A 760 -6.44 39.10 -15.60
CA ASN A 760 -6.19 39.37 -17.02
C ASN A 760 -5.25 38.34 -17.69
N THR A 761 -4.75 37.35 -16.96
CA THR A 761 -3.82 36.36 -17.52
C THR A 761 -4.53 35.19 -18.20
N ILE A 762 -3.89 34.64 -19.23
CA ILE A 762 -4.33 33.40 -19.91
C ILE A 762 -3.82 32.16 -19.16
N SER A 763 -2.59 32.26 -18.63
CA SER A 763 -2.01 31.43 -17.57
C SER A 763 -0.84 32.23 -16.96
N ASP A 764 -0.81 32.36 -15.64
CA ASP A 764 0.30 32.97 -14.89
C ASP A 764 1.59 32.16 -15.06
N THR A 765 1.45 30.82 -15.14
CA THR A 765 2.57 29.89 -15.36
C THR A 765 3.22 30.11 -16.73
N HIS A 766 2.43 30.25 -17.80
CA HIS A 766 2.98 30.61 -19.12
C HIS A 766 3.65 31.99 -19.11
N ALA A 767 3.06 32.98 -18.41
CA ALA A 767 3.62 34.32 -18.30
C ALA A 767 5.00 34.33 -17.61
N LYS A 768 5.18 33.58 -16.51
CA LYS A 768 6.48 33.45 -15.81
C LYS A 768 7.57 32.82 -16.69
N PHE A 769 7.24 31.84 -17.55
CA PHE A 769 8.22 31.23 -18.46
C PHE A 769 8.74 32.17 -19.57
N LYS A 770 8.02 33.26 -19.90
CA LYS A 770 8.37 34.18 -21.01
C LYS A 770 8.69 33.43 -22.32
N CYS A 771 7.84 32.45 -22.68
CA CYS A 771 8.16 31.46 -23.70
C CYS A 771 8.48 32.07 -25.07
N LYS A 772 9.67 31.77 -25.61
CA LYS A 772 10.13 32.21 -26.95
C LYS A 772 9.46 31.47 -28.12
N ARG A 773 8.68 30.42 -27.85
CA ARG A 773 7.99 29.60 -28.87
C ARG A 773 6.58 30.11 -29.22
N CYS A 774 6.01 30.93 -28.33
CA CYS A 774 4.65 31.46 -28.45
C CYS A 774 4.68 32.94 -28.84
N VAL A 775 4.04 33.28 -29.96
CA VAL A 775 3.91 34.67 -30.43
C VAL A 775 2.42 34.98 -30.58
N ASN A 776 1.96 36.08 -30.00
CA ASN A 776 0.57 36.57 -30.08
C ASN A 776 -0.51 35.51 -29.76
N GLY A 777 -0.24 34.56 -28.86
CA GLY A 777 -1.18 33.49 -28.52
C GLY A 777 -1.23 32.34 -29.52
N ILE A 778 -0.16 32.12 -30.29
CA ILE A 778 0.02 30.97 -31.19
C ILE A 778 1.41 30.36 -30.94
N GLU A 779 1.47 29.03 -30.80
CA GLU A 779 2.72 28.26 -30.79
C GLU A 779 3.29 28.24 -32.22
N VAL A 780 4.33 29.04 -32.47
CA VAL A 780 4.98 29.17 -33.80
C VAL A 780 6.05 28.10 -33.99
N LYS A 781 6.77 27.75 -32.91
CA LYS A 781 7.72 26.63 -32.89
C LYS A 781 7.21 25.53 -31.98
N GLY A 782 7.02 24.33 -32.54
CA GLY A 782 6.67 23.15 -31.77
C GLY A 782 7.72 22.79 -30.70
N PRO A 783 7.38 21.89 -29.77
CA PRO A 783 8.30 21.40 -28.76
C PRO A 783 9.43 20.53 -29.38
N PRO A 784 10.53 20.27 -28.65
CA PRO A 784 11.61 19.40 -29.11
C PRO A 784 11.11 18.00 -29.47
N GLU A 785 11.64 17.38 -30.53
CA GLU A 785 11.13 16.06 -31.00
C GLU A 785 11.33 14.92 -30.00
N GLN A 786 12.31 15.05 -29.10
CA GLN A 786 12.61 14.07 -28.05
C GLN A 786 11.84 14.32 -26.74
N SER A 787 11.02 15.36 -26.66
CA SER A 787 10.25 15.71 -25.44
C SER A 787 9.11 14.72 -25.16
N ASP A 788 8.88 14.44 -23.87
CA ASP A 788 7.84 13.55 -23.35
C ASP A 788 7.08 14.16 -22.15
N CYS A 789 6.08 13.44 -21.62
CA CYS A 789 5.33 13.84 -20.43
C CYS A 789 6.15 14.05 -19.13
N ASN A 790 7.45 13.71 -19.10
CA ASN A 790 8.33 13.96 -17.96
C ASN A 790 9.18 15.25 -18.15
N SER A 791 9.29 15.73 -19.39
CA SER A 791 10.02 16.96 -19.76
C SER A 791 9.41 18.23 -19.13
N ASP A 792 10.21 19.29 -19.01
CA ASP A 792 9.79 20.58 -18.41
C ASP A 792 8.62 21.23 -19.18
N LEU A 793 7.78 22.00 -18.47
CA LEU A 793 6.59 22.64 -19.06
C LEU A 793 6.89 23.73 -20.10
N SER A 794 8.13 24.21 -20.17
CA SER A 794 8.66 25.03 -21.27
C SER A 794 8.58 24.32 -22.63
N ASP A 795 8.56 22.99 -22.61
CA ASP A 795 8.73 22.09 -23.77
C ASP A 795 7.49 21.22 -24.03
N TRP A 796 6.37 21.50 -23.35
CA TRP A 796 5.05 20.95 -23.69
C TRP A 796 4.39 21.78 -24.79
N ARG A 797 3.35 21.26 -25.47
CA ARG A 797 2.59 22.06 -26.44
C ARG A 797 1.74 23.12 -25.73
N HIS A 798 1.84 24.36 -26.19
CA HIS A 798 1.22 25.54 -25.57
C HIS A 798 -0.05 25.94 -26.35
N ILE A 799 -1.21 25.52 -25.84
CA ILE A 799 -2.47 25.55 -26.59
C ILE A 799 -3.40 26.67 -26.08
N TYR A 800 -3.60 27.67 -26.94
CA TYR A 800 -4.53 28.80 -26.76
C TYR A 800 -5.89 28.61 -27.45
N ASN A 801 -6.04 27.56 -28.26
CA ASN A 801 -7.18 27.36 -29.15
C ASN A 801 -7.65 25.90 -29.12
N PRO A 802 -8.97 25.62 -29.25
CA PRO A 802 -9.50 24.26 -29.19
C PRO A 802 -9.09 23.36 -30.38
N ARG A 803 -8.62 23.93 -31.50
CA ARG A 803 -8.33 23.18 -32.75
C ARG A 803 -7.22 22.11 -32.63
N PRO A 804 -6.00 22.41 -32.13
CA PRO A 804 -4.91 21.43 -32.00
C PRO A 804 -5.04 20.43 -30.82
N LEU A 805 -6.12 20.47 -30.03
CA LEU A 805 -6.31 19.46 -28.96
C LEU A 805 -6.53 18.06 -29.56
N PRO A 806 -5.84 17.02 -29.05
CA PRO A 806 -6.03 15.64 -29.49
C PRO A 806 -7.32 15.00 -28.93
N ASP A 807 -7.90 15.59 -27.87
CA ASP A 807 -9.07 15.04 -27.19
C ASP A 807 -10.37 15.77 -27.59
N ILE A 808 -11.29 15.04 -28.23
CA ILE A 808 -12.54 15.59 -28.77
C ILE A 808 -13.50 16.08 -27.67
N PRO A 809 -13.72 15.35 -26.55
CA PRO A 809 -14.52 15.86 -25.44
C PRO A 809 -13.99 17.16 -24.83
N LEU A 810 -12.69 17.25 -24.50
CA LEU A 810 -12.12 18.50 -23.97
C LEU A 810 -12.24 19.66 -24.98
N ARG A 811 -12.09 19.38 -26.27
CA ARG A 811 -12.29 20.35 -27.35
C ARG A 811 -13.72 20.91 -27.43
N GLN A 812 -14.74 20.10 -27.13
CA GLN A 812 -16.13 20.58 -27.00
C GLN A 812 -16.32 21.46 -25.76
N CYS A 813 -15.62 21.16 -24.66
CA CYS A 813 -15.74 21.85 -23.38
C CYS A 813 -15.02 23.21 -23.31
N TRP A 814 -14.33 23.64 -24.38
CA TRP A 814 -13.52 24.87 -24.37
C TRP A 814 -14.34 26.13 -24.04
N SER A 815 -15.59 26.20 -24.52
CA SER A 815 -16.53 27.28 -24.21
C SER A 815 -16.95 27.33 -22.75
N CYS A 816 -16.81 26.24 -21.98
CA CYS A 816 -17.14 26.18 -20.55
C CYS A 816 -16.11 26.89 -19.64
N GLY A 817 -15.22 27.74 -20.19
CA GLY A 817 -14.32 28.61 -19.42
C GLY A 817 -12.83 28.25 -19.41
N ILE A 818 -12.38 27.37 -20.31
CA ILE A 818 -10.95 27.04 -20.48
C ILE A 818 -10.22 28.26 -21.06
N SER A 819 -9.14 28.73 -20.41
CA SER A 819 -8.30 29.81 -20.94
C SER A 819 -7.08 29.28 -21.70
N PHE A 820 -6.49 28.18 -21.25
CA PHE A 820 -5.23 27.66 -21.77
C PHE A 820 -5.06 26.17 -21.47
N VAL A 821 -4.30 25.46 -22.30
CA VAL A 821 -3.91 24.06 -22.04
C VAL A 821 -2.42 23.86 -22.34
N PHE A 822 -1.67 23.33 -21.38
CA PHE A 822 -0.40 22.67 -21.68
C PHE A 822 -0.70 21.21 -22.03
N CYS A 823 -0.26 20.72 -23.18
CA CYS A 823 -0.55 19.36 -23.64
C CYS A 823 0.71 18.61 -24.07
N HIS A 824 0.86 17.36 -23.64
CA HIS A 824 1.94 16.49 -24.13
C HIS A 824 1.53 15.01 -24.20
N ARG A 825 2.45 14.15 -24.66
CA ARG A 825 2.21 12.72 -24.93
C ARG A 825 3.42 11.88 -24.53
N SER A 826 3.20 10.62 -24.18
CA SER A 826 4.23 9.70 -23.68
C SER A 826 5.21 9.17 -24.73
N HIS A 827 4.83 9.17 -26.01
CA HIS A 827 5.63 8.73 -27.16
C HIS A 827 4.95 9.14 -28.47
N GLU A 828 5.66 9.02 -29.59
CA GLU A 828 5.05 8.94 -30.93
C GLU A 828 4.34 7.61 -31.12
N GLN A 829 3.19 7.59 -31.83
CA GLN A 829 2.61 6.32 -32.24
C GLN A 829 3.45 5.72 -33.36
N VAL A 830 4.16 4.63 -33.08
CA VAL A 830 4.70 3.77 -34.15
C VAL A 830 3.50 3.29 -34.97
N LYS A 831 3.49 3.60 -36.27
CA LYS A 831 2.43 3.27 -37.22
C LYS A 831 2.53 1.82 -37.68
#